data_AF-A0A7S1VD14-F1
#
_entry.id   AF-A0A7S1VD14-F1
#
_cell.length_a   1.000
_cell.length_b   1.000
_cell.length_c   1.000
_cell.angle_alpha   90.00
_cell.angle_beta   90.00
_cell.angle_gamma   90.00
#
_symmetry.space_group_name_H-M   'P 1'
#
loop_
_entity.id
_entity.type
_entity.pdbx_description
1 polymer ?
#
loop_
_entity_poly.entity_id
_entity_poly.type
_entity_poly.pdbx_seq_one_letter_code
_entity_poly.pdbx_strand_id
1 'polypeptide(L)'
;VFLRFQLVEYCEIQKRRRGLDWKATWKLRVIVFGAAGLVAAAFCGILLQQGYFGPISSRVRGLFVKHTKTGNPLVDSVAEHQPARPESYMQYLDIVSFIAPYGLALVCLCGWNDGSSFLAIYAAATYYFSAKMVRLILLTAPIASVTSGILIGCFMTWTMNAVLGGNEERPSLLVLLNGGGSDEEPAASENNDDDAASSPASSDSTPKAKNSLKPGKKGPKASNSKNKFENKTDEDDTDPATLKKPDERTTKAVSISLRIVRLLIAGAVVMWARPHAESFYKKCSDLAVALSHPTIIQKARTRNRQDGSSQEVMLDDYRQAYWWLRDNTPEDARVMAWWDYGYQIAGIANRTTIADGNTWNHEHIALLGRALTSSEKEGHRIARHMADYVLLWTGGGGDDLAKSPHMRRIANSVFRHLCPGDPTCRSFGMTREGQPSRSMRGSLLYTLHSHKLVPDVQADPNRFRLVFESKYGKVRVFKVLSVSKESRAWVNDPANRVCDSPGSWFCRGQYPPGLNKVLQQKKDFKQLEDFNAGGEDDSEYQRRYMENLNNPERARQAVREENRAQSGQMRPLTPEDIKQINSRWEDTPATTELWQVINAGDTAGLREVLKRAPGAGHVRSKDGRGPMFWAHENGHRKIVDMLKRAGVSETVKDELGLTPLDITRVA
;
A
#
# COMPACT_ATOMS: atom_id res chain seq x y z
N VAL A 1 11.60 5.87 28.50
CA VAL A 1 10.95 7.07 29.10
C VAL A 1 10.71 6.90 30.59
N PHE A 2 9.95 5.89 31.05
CA PHE A 2 9.65 5.63 32.47
C PHE A 2 10.83 5.83 33.45
N LEU A 3 11.94 5.10 33.29
CA LEU A 3 13.13 5.22 34.13
C LEU A 3 13.75 6.63 34.15
N ARG A 4 13.60 7.42 33.08
CA ARG A 4 14.08 8.81 33.03
C ARG A 4 13.27 9.72 33.97
N PHE A 5 11.96 9.52 34.10
CA PHE A 5 11.15 10.27 35.06
C PHE A 5 11.54 9.94 36.50
N GLN A 6 11.71 8.67 36.82
CA GLN A 6 12.19 8.22 38.14
C GLN A 6 13.54 8.84 38.53
N LEU A 7 14.48 8.97 37.59
CA LEU A 7 15.78 9.64 37.82
C LEU A 7 15.65 11.16 37.98
N VAL A 8 14.71 11.83 37.28
CA VAL A 8 14.41 13.26 37.49
C VAL A 8 13.78 13.49 38.86
N GLU A 9 12.80 12.67 39.24
CA GLU A 9 12.12 12.74 40.53
C GLU A 9 13.12 12.54 41.69
N TYR A 10 13.99 11.53 41.61
CA TYR A 10 15.09 11.36 42.56
C TYR A 10 15.97 12.61 42.67
N CYS A 11 16.32 13.26 41.55
CA CYS A 11 17.11 14.50 41.58
C CYS A 11 16.36 15.67 42.24
N GLU A 12 15.05 15.82 42.01
CA GLU A 12 14.25 16.86 42.69
C GLU A 12 14.03 16.56 44.17
N ILE A 13 13.88 15.29 44.57
CA ILE A 13 13.85 14.89 45.99
C ILE A 13 15.18 15.23 46.69
N GLN A 14 16.32 14.93 46.06
CA GLN A 14 17.63 15.29 46.62
C GLN A 14 17.85 16.81 46.68
N LYS A 15 17.41 17.57 45.67
CA LYS A 15 17.41 19.04 45.68
C LYS A 15 16.58 19.60 46.84
N ARG A 16 15.34 19.13 47.02
CA ARG A 16 14.47 19.53 48.14
C ARG A 16 15.09 19.18 49.51
N ARG A 17 15.67 17.99 49.66
CA ARG A 17 16.30 17.54 50.91
C ARG A 17 17.62 18.24 51.26
N ARG A 18 18.37 18.71 50.27
CA ARG A 18 19.73 19.26 50.45
C ARG A 18 19.86 20.76 50.18
N GLY A 19 18.78 21.46 49.85
CA GLY A 19 18.79 22.90 49.56
C GLY A 19 19.69 23.29 48.37
N LEU A 20 19.82 22.41 47.37
CA LEU A 20 20.82 22.57 46.30
C LEU A 20 20.49 23.72 45.35
N ASP A 21 21.45 24.64 45.17
CA ASP A 21 21.45 25.64 44.10
C ASP A 21 21.25 24.99 42.71
N TRP A 22 20.78 25.79 41.75
CA TRP A 22 20.60 25.40 40.34
C TRP A 22 21.86 24.76 39.73
N LYS A 23 23.05 25.33 39.95
CA LYS A 23 24.30 24.79 39.38
C LYS A 23 24.67 23.44 40.02
N ALA A 24 24.42 23.28 41.31
CA ALA A 24 24.64 22.03 42.02
C ALA A 24 23.60 20.95 41.63
N THR A 25 22.35 21.33 41.44
CA THR A 25 21.27 20.49 40.94
C THR A 25 21.55 19.99 39.52
N TRP A 26 22.06 20.85 38.63
CA TRP A 26 22.44 20.43 37.28
C TRP A 26 23.65 19.47 37.32
N LYS A 27 24.70 19.75 38.10
CA LYS A 27 25.81 18.80 38.31
C LYS A 27 25.33 17.43 38.82
N LEU A 28 24.41 17.41 39.81
CA LEU A 28 23.82 16.16 40.32
C LEU A 28 23.08 15.40 39.22
N ARG A 29 22.23 16.08 38.44
CA ARG A 29 21.50 15.49 37.31
C ARG A 29 22.48 14.91 36.26
N VAL A 30 23.56 15.61 35.89
CA VAL A 30 24.59 15.07 34.96
C VAL A 30 25.17 13.76 35.48
N ILE A 31 25.58 13.72 36.76
CA ILE A 31 26.21 12.54 37.37
C ILE A 31 25.23 11.36 37.42
N VAL A 32 23.99 11.59 37.90
CA VAL A 32 22.95 10.56 38.01
C VAL A 32 22.56 10.00 36.64
N PHE A 33 22.40 10.87 35.63
CA PHE A 33 22.09 10.43 34.25
C PHE A 33 23.26 9.72 33.58
N GLY A 34 24.51 10.17 33.81
CA GLY A 34 25.71 9.51 33.27
C GLY A 34 25.90 8.11 33.84
N ALA A 35 25.78 7.96 35.17
CA ALA A 35 25.86 6.67 35.84
C ALA A 35 24.74 5.72 35.39
N ALA A 36 23.48 6.17 35.37
CA ALA A 36 22.36 5.37 34.90
C ALA A 36 22.48 5.02 33.40
N GLY A 37 23.03 5.92 32.59
CA GLY A 37 23.32 5.69 31.17
C GLY A 37 24.37 4.60 30.95
N LEU A 38 25.45 4.60 31.73
CA LEU A 38 26.48 3.54 31.71
C LEU A 38 25.91 2.18 32.12
N VAL A 39 25.13 2.13 33.22
CA VAL A 39 24.47 0.89 33.68
C VAL A 39 23.50 0.37 32.62
N ALA A 40 22.68 1.23 32.03
CA ALA A 40 21.76 0.85 30.95
C ALA A 40 22.49 0.38 29.69
N ALA A 41 23.60 1.02 29.31
CA ALA A 41 24.40 0.60 28.15
C ALA A 41 25.05 -0.78 28.37
N ALA A 42 25.61 -1.03 29.56
CA ALA A 42 26.17 -2.33 29.91
C ALA A 42 25.09 -3.43 29.92
N PHE A 43 23.93 -3.16 30.54
CA PHE A 43 22.80 -4.09 30.60
C PHE A 43 22.24 -4.42 29.20
N CYS A 44 22.07 -3.41 28.34
CA CYS A 44 21.67 -3.61 26.95
C CYS A 44 22.73 -4.41 26.16
N GLY A 45 24.03 -4.14 26.37
CA GLY A 45 25.11 -4.89 25.72
C GLY A 45 25.07 -6.39 26.03
N ILE A 46 24.87 -6.74 27.31
CA ILE A 46 24.73 -8.13 27.77
C ILE A 46 23.47 -8.79 27.18
N LEU A 47 22.32 -8.11 27.25
CA LEU A 47 21.05 -8.66 26.72
C LEU A 47 21.02 -8.80 25.20
N LEU A 48 21.74 -7.95 24.47
CA LEU A 48 21.92 -8.07 23.02
C LEU A 48 22.79 -9.28 22.66
N GLN A 49 23.87 -9.54 23.40
CA GLN A 49 24.69 -10.76 23.24
C GLN A 49 23.91 -12.03 23.57
N GLN A 50 22.97 -11.97 24.53
CA GLN A 50 22.06 -13.07 24.87
C GLN A 50 20.86 -13.21 23.91
N GLY A 51 20.73 -12.35 22.88
CA GLY A 51 19.65 -12.41 21.89
C GLY A 51 18.25 -12.09 22.43
N TYR A 52 18.15 -11.53 23.64
CA TYR A 52 16.86 -11.32 24.32
C TYR A 52 15.98 -10.25 23.67
N PHE A 53 16.59 -9.35 22.89
CA PHE A 53 15.90 -8.36 22.08
C PHE A 53 15.90 -8.77 20.60
N GLY A 54 14.73 -9.11 20.07
CA GLY A 54 14.55 -9.27 18.63
C GLY A 54 14.69 -7.94 17.87
N PRO A 55 15.05 -7.97 16.57
CA PRO A 55 15.15 -6.76 15.75
C PRO A 55 13.79 -6.07 15.57
N ILE A 56 13.82 -4.76 15.27
CA ILE A 56 12.62 -3.98 14.95
C ILE A 56 11.95 -4.59 13.71
N SER A 57 10.67 -4.96 13.84
CA SER A 57 9.86 -5.50 12.74
C SER A 57 9.96 -4.64 11.48
N SER A 58 10.15 -5.27 10.31
CA SER A 58 10.32 -4.59 9.02
C SER A 58 9.18 -3.64 8.66
N ARG A 59 7.93 -3.93 9.10
CA ARG A 59 6.77 -3.01 8.96
C ARG A 59 6.98 -1.69 9.70
N VAL A 60 7.64 -1.70 10.85
CA VAL A 60 7.97 -0.50 11.64
C VAL A 60 9.24 0.17 11.11
N ARG A 61 10.28 -0.61 10.81
CA ARG A 61 11.55 -0.12 10.26
C ARG A 61 11.36 0.63 8.93
N GLY A 62 10.49 0.15 8.05
CA GLY A 62 10.16 0.78 6.77
C GLY A 62 9.62 2.21 6.88
N LEU A 63 9.14 2.64 8.05
CA LEU A 63 8.69 4.01 8.31
C LEU A 63 9.87 4.98 8.54
N PHE A 64 10.99 4.49 9.09
CA PHE A 64 12.14 5.32 9.47
C PHE A 64 13.16 5.47 8.34
N VAL A 65 13.39 4.41 7.54
CA VAL A 65 14.30 4.47 6.38
C VAL A 65 13.69 5.34 5.27
N LYS A 66 14.51 5.95 4.39
CA LYS A 66 14.01 6.54 3.13
C LYS A 66 13.36 5.42 2.31
N HIS A 67 12.24 5.66 1.63
CA HIS A 67 11.43 4.62 0.98
C HIS A 67 12.16 3.85 -0.15
N THR A 68 13.00 2.92 0.26
CA THR A 68 13.40 1.73 -0.49
C THR A 68 12.32 0.69 -0.29
N LYS A 69 11.94 0.01 -1.37
CA LYS A 69 11.09 -1.18 -1.30
C LYS A 69 11.71 -2.18 -0.33
N THR A 70 10.91 -2.83 0.51
CA THR A 70 11.34 -3.62 1.67
C THR A 70 12.15 -4.88 1.30
N GLY A 71 12.15 -5.27 0.02
CA GLY A 71 12.69 -6.53 -0.44
C GLY A 71 11.69 -7.68 -0.30
N ASN A 72 10.63 -7.51 0.49
CA ASN A 72 9.54 -8.46 0.59
C ASN A 72 8.43 -8.14 -0.44
N PRO A 73 8.23 -8.96 -1.49
CA PRO A 73 7.19 -8.73 -2.50
C PRO A 73 5.77 -8.68 -1.93
N LEU A 74 5.51 -9.31 -0.78
CA LEU A 74 4.21 -9.38 -0.10
C LEU A 74 3.85 -8.08 0.63
N VAL A 75 4.85 -7.33 1.11
CA VAL A 75 4.64 -6.00 1.75
C VAL A 75 4.64 -4.91 0.68
N ASP A 76 5.56 -4.99 -0.28
CA ASP A 76 5.73 -4.01 -1.36
C ASP A 76 4.54 -3.93 -2.33
N SER A 77 3.63 -4.91 -2.31
CA SER A 77 2.45 -4.97 -3.19
C SER A 77 1.19 -4.33 -2.60
N VAL A 78 1.13 -4.14 -1.28
CA VAL A 78 -0.03 -3.52 -0.63
C VAL A 78 -0.08 -2.05 -1.03
N ALA A 79 -1.15 -1.63 -1.71
CA ALA A 79 -1.28 -0.26 -2.22
C ALA A 79 -1.22 0.81 -1.11
N GLU A 80 -1.69 0.45 0.09
CA GLU A 80 -1.64 1.30 1.29
C GLU A 80 -0.22 1.60 1.81
N HIS A 81 0.78 0.78 1.43
CA HIS A 81 2.18 0.94 1.82
C HIS A 81 2.98 1.80 0.82
N GLN A 82 2.34 2.33 -0.22
CA GLN A 82 2.96 3.25 -1.18
C GLN A 82 3.10 4.67 -0.60
N PRO A 83 4.07 5.48 -1.10
CA PRO A 83 4.24 6.86 -0.68
C PRO A 83 3.05 7.74 -1.02
N ALA A 84 2.64 8.55 -0.03
CA ALA A 84 1.67 9.62 -0.21
C ALA A 84 2.17 10.63 -1.25
N ARG A 85 1.33 10.98 -2.23
CA ARG A 85 1.64 12.05 -3.18
C ARG A 85 1.06 13.38 -2.67
N PRO A 86 1.56 14.55 -3.13
CA PRO A 86 0.99 15.85 -2.77
C PRO A 86 -0.52 15.94 -3.07
N GLU A 87 -0.96 15.34 -4.17
CA GLU A 87 -2.38 15.34 -4.56
C GLU A 87 -3.26 14.57 -3.57
N SER A 88 -2.72 13.58 -2.86
CA SER A 88 -3.45 12.83 -1.83
C SER A 88 -3.80 13.71 -0.62
N TYR A 89 -2.93 14.65 -0.24
CA TYR A 89 -3.25 15.64 0.81
C TYR A 89 -4.34 16.60 0.35
N MET A 90 -4.25 17.07 -0.90
CA MET A 90 -5.27 17.94 -1.52
C MET A 90 -6.61 17.22 -1.71
N GLN A 91 -6.61 15.90 -1.86
CA GLN A 91 -7.82 15.07 -1.96
C GLN A 91 -8.50 14.88 -0.60
N TYR A 92 -7.74 14.53 0.45
CA TYR A 92 -8.31 14.14 1.75
C TYR A 92 -8.44 15.27 2.78
N LEU A 93 -7.59 16.30 2.72
CA LEU A 93 -7.56 17.41 3.69
C LEU A 93 -7.94 18.77 3.09
N ASP A 94 -7.84 18.92 1.76
CA ASP A 94 -8.19 20.14 1.03
C ASP A 94 -7.62 21.41 1.70
N ILE A 95 -8.43 22.43 2.00
CA ILE A 95 -7.99 23.70 2.58
C ILE A 95 -7.25 23.53 3.92
N VAL A 96 -7.59 22.51 4.71
CA VAL A 96 -6.93 22.18 5.98
C VAL A 96 -5.44 21.88 5.76
N SER A 97 -5.06 21.32 4.61
CA SER A 97 -3.64 21.08 4.28
C SER A 97 -2.82 22.35 4.06
N PHE A 98 -3.46 23.44 3.62
CA PHE A 98 -2.83 24.76 3.49
C PHE A 98 -2.84 25.54 4.80
N ILE A 99 -3.90 25.43 5.61
CA ILE A 99 -4.06 26.19 6.87
C ILE A 99 -3.20 25.59 8.00
N ALA A 100 -3.10 24.26 8.09
CA ALA A 100 -2.43 23.57 9.20
C ALA A 100 -0.96 23.98 9.44
N PRO A 101 -0.10 24.18 8.41
CA PRO A 101 1.26 24.69 8.60
C PRO A 101 1.32 26.07 9.27
N TYR A 102 0.40 26.99 8.95
CA TYR A 102 0.34 28.31 9.60
C TYR A 102 -0.16 28.20 11.04
N GLY A 103 -1.12 27.30 11.31
CA GLY A 103 -1.56 27.00 12.67
C GLY A 103 -0.46 26.39 13.53
N LEU A 104 0.33 25.47 12.97
CA LEU A 104 1.51 24.92 13.63
C LEU A 104 2.57 26.00 13.90
N ALA A 105 2.82 26.89 12.94
CA ALA A 105 3.74 28.01 13.13
C ALA A 105 3.28 28.95 14.25
N LEU A 106 1.98 29.27 14.33
CA LEU A 106 1.39 30.07 15.42
C LEU A 106 1.63 29.41 16.79
N VAL A 107 1.35 28.11 16.91
CA VAL A 107 1.54 27.32 18.15
C VAL A 107 3.02 27.30 18.56
N CYS A 108 3.95 27.16 17.61
CA CYS A 108 5.40 27.16 17.89
C CYS A 108 5.97 28.55 18.26
N LEU A 109 5.39 29.64 17.72
CA LEU A 109 5.88 31.01 17.90
C LEU A 109 5.31 31.73 19.13
N CYS A 110 4.05 31.45 19.49
CA CYS A 110 3.31 32.32 20.41
C CYS A 110 3.19 31.80 21.86
N GLY A 111 3.76 30.64 22.18
CA GLY A 111 3.91 30.19 23.58
C GLY A 111 4.31 28.72 23.72
N TRP A 112 5.47 28.46 24.32
CA TRP A 112 5.87 27.10 24.72
C TRP A 112 5.26 26.79 26.09
N ASN A 113 4.24 25.94 26.07
CA ASN A 113 3.58 25.35 27.23
C ASN A 113 3.49 23.83 27.01
N ASP A 114 3.23 23.04 28.05
CA ASP A 114 3.30 21.57 27.95
C ASP A 114 2.39 21.02 26.82
N GLY A 115 1.16 21.55 26.71
CA GLY A 115 0.21 21.21 25.64
C GLY A 115 0.66 21.61 24.23
N SER A 116 1.22 22.82 24.04
CA SER A 116 1.72 23.24 22.72
C SER A 116 2.97 22.45 22.30
N SER A 117 3.82 22.06 23.25
CA SER A 117 4.98 21.19 23.00
C SER A 117 4.55 19.80 22.51
N PHE A 118 3.47 19.23 23.09
CA PHE A 118 2.90 17.97 22.63
C PHE A 118 2.34 18.09 21.21
N LEU A 119 1.56 19.13 20.91
CA LEU A 119 1.01 19.36 19.57
C LEU A 119 2.12 19.52 18.51
N ALA A 120 3.20 20.23 18.82
CA ALA A 120 4.33 20.41 17.92
C ALA A 120 5.06 19.07 17.62
N ILE A 121 5.31 18.25 18.64
CA ILE A 121 5.92 16.91 18.48
C ILE A 121 4.99 15.96 17.73
N TYR A 122 3.68 15.98 18.04
CA TYR A 122 2.67 15.15 17.39
C TYR A 122 2.58 15.48 15.90
N ALA A 123 2.48 16.77 15.54
CA ALA A 123 2.49 17.22 14.16
C ALA A 123 3.78 16.81 13.42
N ALA A 124 4.96 17.04 14.01
CA ALA A 124 6.23 16.68 13.41
C ALA A 124 6.32 15.16 13.11
N ALA A 125 5.81 14.32 14.02
CA ALA A 125 5.77 12.88 13.84
C ALA A 125 4.75 12.45 12.75
N THR A 126 3.51 12.97 12.79
CA THR A 126 2.48 12.56 11.82
C THR A 126 2.78 13.05 10.42
N TYR A 127 3.24 14.28 10.21
CA TYR A 127 3.60 14.75 8.87
C TYR A 127 4.81 13.98 8.31
N TYR A 128 5.76 13.57 9.15
CA TYR A 128 6.87 12.71 8.73
C TYR A 128 6.38 11.33 8.25
N PHE A 129 5.64 10.59 9.08
CA PHE A 129 5.11 9.27 8.71
C PHE A 129 4.03 9.35 7.62
N SER A 130 3.29 10.45 7.63
CA SER A 130 2.57 11.12 6.55
C SER A 130 3.20 10.92 5.18
N ALA A 131 4.35 11.58 4.99
CA ALA A 131 5.10 11.58 3.74
C ALA A 131 5.69 10.21 3.36
N LYS A 132 5.72 9.26 4.30
CA LYS A 132 6.15 7.87 4.06
C LYS A 132 5.02 7.03 3.47
N MET A 133 3.87 6.96 4.13
CA MET A 133 2.85 5.94 3.84
C MET A 133 1.46 6.55 3.71
N VAL A 134 0.79 6.33 2.58
CA VAL A 134 -0.54 6.92 2.29
C VAL A 134 -1.60 6.55 3.34
N ARG A 135 -1.54 5.35 3.92
CA ARG A 135 -2.40 4.93 5.05
C ARG A 135 -2.31 5.84 6.27
N LEU A 136 -1.14 6.45 6.50
CA LEU A 136 -0.87 7.25 7.70
C LEU A 136 -1.34 8.71 7.57
N ILE A 137 -1.87 9.13 6.41
CA ILE A 137 -2.61 10.39 6.26
C ILE A 137 -3.78 10.46 7.26
N LEU A 138 -4.37 9.30 7.60
CA LEU A 138 -5.40 9.18 8.64
C LEU A 138 -4.93 9.66 10.03
N LEU A 139 -3.63 9.54 10.35
CA LEU A 139 -3.05 10.06 11.60
C LEU A 139 -2.73 11.55 11.54
N THR A 140 -2.55 12.10 10.34
CA THR A 140 -2.30 13.52 10.10
C THR A 140 -3.60 14.34 10.12
N ALA A 141 -4.75 13.74 9.76
CA ALA A 141 -6.03 14.43 9.72
C ALA A 141 -6.45 15.06 11.08
N PRO A 142 -6.39 14.38 12.24
CA PRO A 142 -6.75 14.99 13.53
C PRO A 142 -5.90 16.21 13.88
N ILE A 143 -4.58 16.13 13.75
CA ILE A 143 -3.68 17.23 14.09
C ILE A 143 -3.74 18.38 13.09
N ALA A 144 -3.93 18.11 11.80
CA ALA A 144 -4.14 19.14 10.80
C ALA A 144 -5.44 19.94 11.08
N SER A 145 -6.51 19.24 11.47
CA SER A 145 -7.76 19.86 11.91
C SER A 145 -7.59 20.66 13.21
N VAL A 146 -6.83 20.17 14.19
CA VAL A 146 -6.53 20.90 15.44
C VAL A 146 -5.72 22.16 15.18
N THR A 147 -4.62 22.11 14.43
CA THR A 147 -3.81 23.31 14.14
C THR A 147 -4.58 24.32 13.30
N SER A 148 -5.39 23.86 12.34
CA SER A 148 -6.24 24.76 11.55
C SER A 148 -7.36 25.37 12.38
N GLY A 149 -7.98 24.59 13.27
CA GLY A 149 -8.99 25.04 14.22
C GLY A 149 -8.44 26.06 15.22
N ILE A 150 -7.20 25.90 15.69
CA ILE A 150 -6.51 26.90 16.53
C ILE A 150 -6.32 28.21 15.75
N LEU A 151 -5.86 28.17 14.50
CA LEU A 151 -5.65 29.39 13.71
C LEU A 151 -6.96 30.12 13.41
N ILE A 152 -7.99 29.39 12.97
CA ILE A 152 -9.33 29.93 12.69
C ILE A 152 -9.99 30.45 13.97
N GLY A 153 -9.86 29.70 15.07
CA GLY A 153 -10.37 30.08 16.39
C GLY A 153 -9.72 31.37 16.91
N CYS A 154 -8.38 31.46 16.90
CA CYS A 154 -7.66 32.68 17.29
C CYS A 154 -8.05 33.88 16.41
N PHE A 155 -8.24 33.69 15.10
CA PHE A 155 -8.74 34.75 14.22
C PHE A 155 -10.18 35.15 14.58
N MET A 156 -11.07 34.19 14.82
CA MET A 156 -12.46 34.45 15.18
C MET A 156 -12.60 35.12 16.57
N THR A 157 -11.77 34.77 17.55
CA THR A 157 -11.71 35.50 18.83
C THR A 157 -11.20 36.94 18.64
N TRP A 158 -10.22 37.15 17.76
CA TRP A 158 -9.72 38.48 17.43
C TRP A 158 -10.80 39.36 16.76
N THR A 159 -11.61 38.80 15.85
CA THR A 159 -12.73 39.54 15.25
C THR A 159 -13.87 39.77 16.24
N MET A 160 -14.25 38.77 17.05
CA MET A 160 -15.30 38.92 18.07
C MET A 160 -14.94 39.96 19.14
N ASN A 161 -13.68 40.03 19.57
CA ASN A 161 -13.21 41.07 20.50
C ASN A 161 -13.29 42.48 19.90
N ALA A 162 -13.14 42.63 18.57
CA ALA A 162 -13.33 43.90 17.88
C ALA A 162 -14.82 44.30 17.77
N VAL A 163 -15.75 43.33 17.70
CA VAL A 163 -17.20 43.54 17.68
C VAL A 163 -17.76 43.84 19.08
N LEU A 164 -17.44 43.00 20.07
CA LEU A 164 -18.00 43.07 21.42
C LEU A 164 -17.33 44.15 22.30
N GLY A 165 -16.29 44.81 21.78
CA GLY A 165 -15.71 46.00 22.40
C GLY A 165 -14.96 45.77 23.72
N GLY A 166 -14.55 44.54 24.00
CA GLY A 166 -13.83 44.14 25.21
C GLY A 166 -12.53 44.93 25.46
N ASN A 167 -12.06 44.88 26.72
CA ASN A 167 -10.83 45.58 27.14
C ASN A 167 -9.59 45.03 26.41
N GLU A 168 -8.61 45.91 26.16
CA GLU A 168 -7.40 45.59 25.37
C GLU A 168 -6.32 44.81 26.15
N GLU A 169 -6.73 43.82 26.94
CA GLU A 169 -5.81 42.98 27.73
C GLU A 169 -5.47 41.66 27.03
N ARG A 170 -4.52 41.77 26.09
CA ARG A 170 -3.76 40.69 25.43
C ARG A 170 -4.54 39.84 24.41
N PRO A 171 -3.87 39.27 23.39
CA PRO A 171 -4.50 38.28 22.51
C PRO A 171 -4.84 37.01 23.31
N SER A 172 -6.09 36.56 23.19
CA SER A 172 -6.67 35.43 23.94
C SER A 172 -5.95 34.09 23.73
N LEU A 173 -5.03 34.02 22.76
CA LEU A 173 -4.08 32.95 22.53
C LEU A 173 -3.37 32.51 23.83
N LEU A 174 -2.98 33.44 24.71
CA LEU A 174 -2.32 33.07 25.97
C LEU A 174 -3.27 32.33 26.93
N VAL A 175 -4.56 32.70 26.96
CA VAL A 175 -5.58 32.06 27.79
C VAL A 175 -5.94 30.67 27.24
N LEU A 176 -6.08 30.57 25.92
CA LEU A 176 -6.46 29.33 25.24
C LEU A 176 -5.31 28.30 25.22
N LEU A 177 -4.04 28.74 25.34
CA LEU A 177 -2.87 27.85 25.47
C LEU A 177 -2.39 27.60 26.91
N ASN A 178 -2.64 28.50 27.87
CA ASN A 178 -2.30 28.26 29.29
C ASN A 178 -3.35 27.41 30.04
N GLY A 179 -4.50 27.14 29.41
CA GLY A 179 -5.63 26.46 30.03
C GLY A 179 -6.59 27.46 30.66
N GLY A 180 -7.76 27.61 30.04
CA GLY A 180 -8.90 28.34 30.61
C GLY A 180 -9.58 27.53 31.72
N GLY A 181 -8.82 27.17 32.76
CA GLY A 181 -9.35 26.60 34.00
C GLY A 181 -9.96 27.71 34.85
N SER A 182 -11.20 28.08 34.55
CA SER A 182 -12.10 28.62 35.57
C SER A 182 -12.72 27.43 36.28
N ASP A 183 -12.46 27.27 37.57
CA ASP A 183 -12.98 26.17 38.38
C ASP A 183 -14.49 26.36 38.65
N GLU A 184 -15.32 26.00 37.67
CA GLU A 184 -16.70 25.60 37.91
C GLU A 184 -16.74 24.07 37.93
N GLU A 185 -16.96 23.48 39.11
CA GLU A 185 -17.14 22.04 39.25
C GLU A 185 -18.39 21.59 38.45
N PRO A 186 -18.29 20.57 37.57
CA PRO A 186 -19.47 19.93 37.02
C PRO A 186 -20.15 19.16 38.16
N ALA A 187 -21.20 19.75 38.73
CA ALA A 187 -22.00 19.13 39.78
C ALA A 187 -22.44 17.72 39.34
N ALA A 188 -22.15 16.71 40.17
CA ALA A 188 -22.39 15.32 39.82
C ALA A 188 -23.89 15.04 39.69
N SER A 189 -24.36 14.79 38.47
CA SER A 189 -25.71 14.32 38.20
C SER A 189 -25.80 12.82 38.51
N GLU A 190 -26.11 12.48 39.76
CA GLU A 190 -26.74 11.18 40.03
C GLU A 190 -28.17 11.22 39.49
N ASN A 191 -28.42 10.46 38.42
CA ASN A 191 -29.77 10.27 37.92
C ASN A 191 -30.57 9.42 38.92
N ASN A 192 -31.76 9.89 39.28
CA ASN A 192 -32.92 9.02 39.41
C ASN A 192 -34.08 9.73 38.73
N ASP A 193 -34.59 9.10 37.68
CA ASP A 193 -35.85 9.47 37.05
C ASP A 193 -37.01 9.10 37.99
N ASP A 194 -38.06 9.93 38.05
CA ASP A 194 -39.46 9.51 37.81
C ASP A 194 -40.44 10.69 37.99
N ASP A 195 -41.67 10.48 37.51
CA ASP A 195 -42.61 11.52 37.11
C ASP A 195 -43.58 12.06 38.17
N ALA A 196 -44.21 13.19 37.80
CA ALA A 196 -45.58 13.61 38.16
C ALA A 196 -45.96 14.09 39.60
N ALA A 197 -46.03 15.42 39.71
CA ALA A 197 -47.26 16.18 39.99
C ALA A 197 -47.80 16.41 41.45
N SER A 198 -48.44 17.57 41.57
CA SER A 198 -49.47 17.98 42.54
C SER A 198 -49.10 18.40 44.00
N SER A 199 -49.03 19.73 44.17
CA SER A 199 -49.76 20.45 45.23
C SER A 199 -49.27 20.23 46.71
N PRO A 200 -49.90 20.78 47.78
CA PRO A 200 -49.21 21.90 48.45
C PRO A 200 -49.25 21.97 50.00
N ALA A 201 -48.42 22.90 50.50
CA ALA A 201 -48.59 23.69 51.74
C ALA A 201 -48.40 23.00 53.12
N SER A 202 -48.16 23.87 54.13
CA SER A 202 -48.01 23.58 55.57
C SER A 202 -46.74 22.78 55.98
N SER A 203 -46.12 22.99 57.16
CA SER A 203 -46.29 24.08 58.13
C SER A 203 -45.06 24.24 59.04
N ASP A 204 -44.81 25.50 59.42
CA ASP A 204 -44.37 25.98 60.74
C ASP A 204 -43.38 25.16 61.60
N SER A 205 -42.19 25.72 61.82
CA SER A 205 -41.67 25.90 63.20
C SER A 205 -40.56 26.96 63.25
N THR A 206 -40.81 28.00 64.06
CA THR A 206 -39.76 28.87 64.64
C THR A 206 -39.42 28.34 66.07
N PRO A 207 -38.52 28.90 66.93
CA PRO A 207 -37.89 30.24 66.86
C PRO A 207 -36.46 30.46 67.45
N LYS A 208 -35.92 31.66 67.12
CA LYS A 208 -35.12 32.60 67.97
C LYS A 208 -33.88 32.13 68.79
N ALA A 209 -32.83 32.96 68.68
CA ALA A 209 -32.04 33.62 69.76
C ALA A 209 -30.51 33.44 69.63
N LYS A 210 -29.61 34.35 70.04
CA LYS A 210 -29.64 35.79 70.40
C LYS A 210 -28.17 36.25 70.59
N ASN A 211 -27.86 37.54 70.36
CA ASN A 211 -26.83 38.32 71.09
C ASN A 211 -25.32 37.92 70.94
N SER A 212 -24.31 38.78 71.14
CA SER A 212 -24.24 40.26 71.30
C SER A 212 -22.80 40.80 71.21
N LEU A 213 -22.63 42.13 71.34
CA LEU A 213 -21.44 42.91 71.79
C LEU A 213 -20.55 43.63 70.72
N LYS A 214 -20.59 44.96 70.82
CA LYS A 214 -19.55 45.99 70.54
C LYS A 214 -19.12 46.57 71.95
N PRO A 215 -18.25 47.59 72.15
CA PRO A 215 -17.66 48.58 71.21
C PRO A 215 -16.21 49.13 71.47
N GLY A 216 -15.68 49.89 70.49
CA GLY A 216 -14.63 50.93 70.68
C GLY A 216 -13.15 50.49 70.54
N LYS A 217 -12.17 51.39 70.36
CA LYS A 217 -12.21 52.87 70.19
C LYS A 217 -10.85 53.42 69.64
N LYS A 218 -10.88 54.27 68.60
CA LYS A 218 -9.82 55.24 68.14
C LYS A 218 -8.45 54.71 67.63
N GLY A 219 -7.79 55.52 66.78
CA GLY A 219 -6.44 55.32 66.20
C GLY A 219 -5.33 56.15 66.89
N PRO A 220 -4.16 56.41 66.25
CA PRO A 220 -4.10 57.34 65.11
C PRO A 220 -3.14 56.91 63.95
N LYS A 221 -2.61 57.88 63.17
CA LYS A 221 -1.90 57.70 61.88
C LYS A 221 -0.36 57.87 61.95
N ALA A 222 0.30 57.30 60.94
CA ALA A 222 1.49 57.80 60.21
C ALA A 222 2.90 57.76 60.84
N SER A 223 3.85 57.20 60.08
CA SER A 223 5.01 57.93 59.51
C SER A 223 5.73 57.06 58.47
N ASN A 224 6.73 57.61 57.76
CA ASN A 224 7.41 56.98 56.62
C ASN A 224 8.90 57.34 56.60
N SER A 225 9.80 56.36 56.41
CA SER A 225 11.24 56.55 56.20
C SER A 225 11.76 55.40 55.32
N LYS A 226 12.12 55.63 54.05
CA LYS A 226 13.39 56.20 53.56
C LYS A 226 14.63 55.39 53.95
N ASN A 227 15.46 55.11 52.94
CA ASN A 227 16.85 55.57 52.94
C ASN A 227 17.33 55.89 51.51
N LYS A 228 18.19 56.90 51.38
CA LYS A 228 18.87 57.35 50.14
C LYS A 228 20.19 58.02 50.55
N PHE A 229 21.27 57.72 49.83
CA PHE A 229 22.52 58.47 49.72
C PHE A 229 22.84 58.51 48.20
N GLU A 230 23.03 59.64 47.50
CA GLU A 230 24.04 60.71 47.63
C GLU A 230 25.44 60.28 47.15
N ASN A 231 26.19 61.01 46.29
CA ASN A 231 25.91 62.12 45.34
C ASN A 231 26.82 61.88 44.09
N LYS A 232 27.40 62.77 43.25
CA LYS A 232 27.53 64.24 43.06
C LYS A 232 27.99 64.49 41.58
N THR A 233 28.02 65.75 41.12
CA THR A 233 28.84 66.33 40.00
C THR A 233 28.64 65.82 38.56
N ASP A 234 28.69 66.64 37.49
CA ASP A 234 28.71 68.11 37.31
C ASP A 234 28.06 68.47 35.93
N GLU A 235 28.25 69.70 35.44
CA GLU A 235 27.59 70.45 34.34
C GLU A 235 27.61 69.83 32.91
N ASP A 236 26.55 70.10 32.11
CA ASP A 236 26.62 70.74 30.77
C ASP A 236 25.22 71.28 30.33
N ASP A 237 25.17 72.21 29.38
CA ASP A 237 23.99 72.98 28.96
C ASP A 237 23.24 72.40 27.73
N THR A 238 21.91 72.18 27.83
CA THR A 238 20.93 72.52 26.77
C THR A 238 19.47 72.25 27.16
N ASP A 239 18.61 73.26 26.98
CA ASP A 239 17.13 73.17 26.90
C ASP A 239 16.73 73.37 25.41
N PRO A 240 15.48 73.10 24.93
CA PRO A 240 14.32 72.51 25.62
C PRO A 240 13.52 71.44 24.83
N ALA A 241 12.79 70.57 25.54
CA ALA A 241 11.64 69.84 24.97
C ALA A 241 10.65 69.29 26.02
N THR A 242 9.55 70.00 26.28
CA THR A 242 8.47 69.50 27.16
C THR A 242 7.55 68.50 26.44
N LEU A 243 7.91 67.22 26.48
CA LEU A 243 7.05 66.12 26.01
C LEU A 243 5.75 66.01 26.83
N LYS A 244 4.68 66.64 26.32
CA LYS A 244 3.33 66.52 26.87
C LYS A 244 2.89 65.05 26.94
N LYS A 245 2.26 64.66 28.05
CA LYS A 245 1.47 63.42 28.12
C LYS A 245 0.32 63.51 27.09
N PRO A 246 0.00 62.43 26.37
CA PRO A 246 -1.06 62.45 25.36
C PRO A 246 -2.45 62.63 25.99
N ASP A 247 -3.32 63.33 25.28
CA ASP A 247 -4.69 63.62 25.71
C ASP A 247 -5.55 62.35 25.83
N GLU A 248 -6.43 62.32 26.84
CA GLU A 248 -7.35 61.20 27.05
C GLU A 248 -8.41 61.10 25.93
N ARG A 249 -8.67 62.21 25.24
CA ARG A 249 -9.58 62.26 24.08
C ARG A 249 -8.94 61.74 22.80
N THR A 250 -7.66 62.02 22.54
CA THR A 250 -6.97 61.51 21.34
C THR A 250 -6.67 60.02 21.45
N THR A 251 -6.32 59.52 22.64
CA THR A 251 -6.21 58.07 22.88
C THR A 251 -7.55 57.34 22.67
N LYS A 252 -8.67 57.89 23.14
CA LYS A 252 -10.02 57.33 22.87
C LYS A 252 -10.42 57.41 21.39
N ALA A 253 -10.08 58.49 20.68
CA ALA A 253 -10.32 58.59 19.24
C ALA A 253 -9.50 57.56 18.43
N VAL A 254 -8.25 57.32 18.83
CA VAL A 254 -7.36 56.31 18.23
C VAL A 254 -7.84 54.89 18.50
N SER A 255 -8.34 54.56 19.69
CA SER A 255 -8.89 53.22 19.96
C SER A 255 -10.20 52.96 19.20
N ILE A 256 -11.04 53.98 18.99
CA ILE A 256 -12.25 53.89 18.16
C ILE A 256 -11.91 53.68 16.68
N SER A 257 -10.95 54.44 16.12
CA SER A 257 -10.55 54.24 14.71
C SER A 257 -9.83 52.90 14.50
N LEU A 258 -9.02 52.44 15.46
CA LEU A 258 -8.47 51.07 15.46
C LEU A 258 -9.56 50.00 15.49
N ARG A 259 -10.64 50.18 16.29
CA ARG A 259 -11.80 49.26 16.30
C ARG A 259 -12.50 49.23 14.95
N ILE A 260 -12.73 50.38 14.31
CA ILE A 260 -13.32 50.46 12.95
C ILE A 260 -12.44 49.74 11.91
N VAL A 261 -11.12 49.96 11.94
CA VAL A 261 -10.18 49.26 11.03
C VAL A 261 -10.18 47.74 11.29
N ARG A 262 -10.16 47.29 12.55
CA ARG A 262 -10.28 45.86 12.90
C ARG A 262 -11.60 45.27 12.41
N LEU A 263 -12.71 45.99 12.51
CA LEU A 263 -14.03 45.57 12.02
C LEU A 263 -14.10 45.46 10.50
N LEU A 264 -13.50 46.39 9.76
CA LEU A 264 -13.43 46.34 8.29
C LEU A 264 -12.57 45.15 7.82
N ILE A 265 -11.44 44.89 8.47
CA ILE A 265 -10.59 43.71 8.20
C ILE A 265 -11.34 42.41 8.55
N ALA A 266 -12.02 42.37 9.70
CA ALA A 266 -12.84 41.23 10.11
C ALA A 266 -13.94 40.92 9.08
N GLY A 267 -14.70 41.92 8.65
CA GLY A 267 -15.74 41.78 7.63
C GLY A 267 -15.17 41.30 6.30
N ALA A 268 -14.07 41.88 5.83
CA ALA A 268 -13.40 41.48 4.59
C ALA A 268 -12.93 40.01 4.63
N VAL A 269 -12.32 39.56 5.74
CA VAL A 269 -11.85 38.18 5.87
C VAL A 269 -13.01 37.19 6.04
N VAL A 270 -14.09 37.55 6.74
CA VAL A 270 -15.30 36.70 6.83
C VAL A 270 -15.96 36.55 5.45
N MET A 271 -16.07 37.63 4.68
CA MET A 271 -16.59 37.61 3.30
C MET A 271 -15.70 36.79 2.36
N TRP A 272 -14.38 36.81 2.55
CA TRP A 272 -13.44 35.98 1.79
C TRP A 272 -13.45 34.50 2.22
N ALA A 273 -13.57 34.22 3.52
CA ALA A 273 -13.55 32.86 4.06
C ALA A 273 -14.85 32.10 3.77
N ARG A 274 -16.00 32.79 3.68
CA ARG A 274 -17.31 32.18 3.41
C ARG A 274 -17.35 31.27 2.17
N PRO A 275 -17.00 31.72 0.93
CA PRO A 275 -17.01 30.85 -0.24
C PRO A 275 -16.00 29.70 -0.15
N HIS A 276 -14.90 29.88 0.60
CA HIS A 276 -13.94 28.80 0.86
C HIS A 276 -14.52 27.73 1.80
N ALA A 277 -15.26 28.13 2.84
CA ALA A 277 -15.95 27.20 3.74
C ALA A 277 -17.11 26.47 3.05
N GLU A 278 -17.91 27.16 2.24
CA GLU A 278 -18.99 26.58 1.43
C GLU A 278 -18.42 25.58 0.39
N SER A 279 -17.28 25.91 -0.24
CA SER A 279 -16.54 25.01 -1.14
C SER A 279 -15.98 23.77 -0.42
N PHE A 280 -15.35 23.96 0.74
CA PHE A 280 -14.82 22.86 1.56
C PHE A 280 -15.94 21.89 2.00
N TYR A 281 -17.05 22.42 2.53
CA TYR A 281 -18.20 21.61 2.92
C TYR A 281 -18.76 20.80 1.74
N LYS A 282 -18.92 21.44 0.57
CA LYS A 282 -19.35 20.75 -0.64
C LYS A 282 -18.36 19.64 -1.03
N LYS A 283 -17.06 19.92 -1.05
CA LYS A 283 -16.03 18.93 -1.38
C LYS A 283 -15.98 17.77 -0.39
N CYS A 284 -16.23 18.00 0.90
CA CYS A 284 -16.39 16.94 1.89
C CYS A 284 -17.65 16.07 1.62
N SER A 285 -18.77 16.69 1.22
CA SER A 285 -19.98 15.97 0.80
C SER A 285 -19.75 15.13 -0.46
N ASP A 286 -19.15 15.71 -1.49
CA ASP A 286 -18.81 15.03 -2.76
C ASP A 286 -17.79 13.89 -2.51
N LEU A 287 -16.83 14.09 -1.60
CA LEU A 287 -15.87 13.06 -1.18
C LEU A 287 -16.53 11.94 -0.36
N ALA A 288 -17.49 12.25 0.50
CA ALA A 288 -18.24 11.22 1.24
C ALA A 288 -19.00 10.30 0.29
N VAL A 289 -19.66 10.86 -0.75
CA VAL A 289 -20.29 10.08 -1.83
C VAL A 289 -19.24 9.29 -2.62
N ALA A 290 -18.08 9.88 -2.92
CA ALA A 290 -16.99 9.19 -3.62
C ALA A 290 -16.38 8.03 -2.80
N LEU A 291 -16.38 8.10 -1.47
CA LEU A 291 -15.88 7.05 -0.58
C LEU A 291 -16.94 5.98 -0.25
N SER A 292 -18.23 6.28 -0.36
CA SER A 292 -19.34 5.36 -0.04
C SER A 292 -19.59 4.28 -1.12
N HIS A 293 -18.53 3.66 -1.65
CA HIS A 293 -18.59 2.63 -2.69
C HIS A 293 -18.37 1.22 -2.11
N PRO A 294 -19.44 0.41 -1.88
CA PRO A 294 -19.30 -0.96 -1.41
C PRO A 294 -18.56 -1.85 -2.43
N THR A 295 -17.63 -2.67 -1.93
CA THR A 295 -16.75 -3.50 -2.77
C THR A 295 -17.33 -4.88 -3.12
N ILE A 296 -18.29 -5.39 -2.33
CA ILE A 296 -18.91 -6.72 -2.53
C ILE A 296 -20.07 -6.66 -3.53
N ILE A 297 -20.91 -5.61 -3.45
CA ILE A 297 -21.99 -5.35 -4.40
C ILE A 297 -21.69 -4.01 -5.05
N GLN A 298 -21.30 -4.02 -6.33
CA GLN A 298 -20.76 -2.84 -7.00
C GLN A 298 -21.80 -2.25 -7.97
N LYS A 299 -21.93 -0.92 -8.05
CA LYS A 299 -22.71 -0.29 -9.11
C LYS A 299 -21.88 -0.28 -10.40
N ALA A 300 -22.35 -0.99 -11.42
CA ALA A 300 -21.73 -1.04 -12.74
C ALA A 300 -22.65 -0.38 -13.79
N ARG A 301 -22.07 0.24 -14.81
CA ARG A 301 -22.81 0.71 -15.99
C ARG A 301 -22.59 -0.27 -17.13
N THR A 302 -23.63 -1.03 -17.47
CA THR A 302 -23.63 -1.93 -18.62
C THR A 302 -24.17 -1.19 -19.83
N ARG A 303 -23.34 -1.08 -20.88
CA ARG A 303 -23.78 -0.50 -22.16
C ARG A 303 -24.43 -1.60 -23.02
N ASN A 304 -25.70 -1.44 -23.36
CA ASN A 304 -26.39 -2.35 -24.27
C ASN A 304 -25.77 -2.29 -25.66
N ARG A 305 -25.36 -3.45 -26.20
CA ARG A 305 -24.63 -3.53 -27.46
C ARG A 305 -25.47 -3.23 -28.70
N GLN A 306 -26.80 -3.41 -28.61
CA GLN A 306 -27.75 -3.17 -29.69
C GLN A 306 -28.29 -1.74 -29.73
N ASP A 307 -28.53 -1.16 -28.56
CA ASP A 307 -29.25 0.13 -28.38
C ASP A 307 -28.34 1.28 -27.91
N GLY A 308 -27.09 0.97 -27.50
CA GLY A 308 -26.11 1.96 -27.05
C GLY A 308 -26.41 2.58 -25.67
N SER A 309 -27.63 2.44 -25.16
CA SER A 309 -28.08 2.84 -23.83
C SER A 309 -27.22 2.26 -22.72
N SER A 310 -27.02 3.04 -21.65
CA SER A 310 -26.21 2.66 -20.48
C SER A 310 -27.12 2.42 -19.29
N GLN A 311 -27.34 1.16 -18.94
CA GLN A 311 -28.14 0.77 -17.79
C GLN A 311 -27.26 0.66 -16.54
N GLU A 312 -27.71 1.21 -15.42
CA GLU A 312 -27.08 0.95 -14.11
C GLU A 312 -27.53 -0.42 -13.61
N VAL A 313 -26.55 -1.26 -13.27
CA VAL A 313 -26.73 -2.66 -12.86
C VAL A 313 -25.97 -2.87 -11.56
N MET A 314 -26.62 -3.45 -10.55
CA MET A 314 -25.93 -3.88 -9.33
C MET A 314 -25.25 -5.23 -9.59
N LEU A 315 -23.93 -5.21 -9.57
CA LEU A 315 -23.04 -6.35 -9.75
C LEU A 315 -22.89 -7.08 -8.41
N ASP A 316 -23.58 -8.21 -8.28
CA ASP A 316 -23.73 -9.00 -7.05
C ASP A 316 -23.00 -10.35 -7.11
N ASP A 317 -22.25 -10.59 -8.19
CA ASP A 317 -21.56 -11.83 -8.53
C ASP A 317 -20.70 -12.42 -7.40
N TYR A 318 -20.02 -11.57 -6.63
CA TYR A 318 -19.15 -12.01 -5.52
C TYR A 318 -19.98 -12.65 -4.39
N ARG A 319 -21.07 -12.00 -3.95
CA ARG A 319 -21.98 -12.53 -2.93
C ARG A 319 -22.66 -13.81 -3.41
N GLN A 320 -23.09 -13.84 -4.67
CA GLN A 320 -23.73 -15.01 -5.27
C GLN A 320 -22.78 -16.22 -5.32
N ALA A 321 -21.50 -16.02 -5.66
CA ALA A 321 -20.50 -17.09 -5.63
C ALA A 321 -20.21 -17.59 -4.21
N TYR A 322 -20.16 -16.70 -3.21
CA TYR A 322 -19.94 -17.09 -1.81
C TYR A 322 -21.16 -17.83 -1.21
N TRP A 323 -22.39 -17.39 -1.51
CA TRP A 323 -23.60 -18.14 -1.13
C TRP A 323 -23.69 -19.48 -1.86
N TRP A 324 -23.35 -19.55 -3.16
CA TRP A 324 -23.28 -20.82 -3.86
C TRP A 324 -22.30 -21.79 -3.18
N LEU A 325 -21.11 -21.33 -2.80
CA LEU A 325 -20.15 -22.12 -2.02
C LEU A 325 -20.73 -22.61 -0.68
N ARG A 326 -21.41 -21.73 0.07
CA ARG A 326 -22.04 -22.04 1.35
C ARG A 326 -23.13 -23.11 1.24
N ASP A 327 -23.89 -23.07 0.15
CA ASP A 327 -25.14 -23.82 0.01
C ASP A 327 -24.99 -25.09 -0.87
N ASN A 328 -23.90 -25.20 -1.65
CA ASN A 328 -23.70 -26.28 -2.65
C ASN A 328 -22.38 -27.07 -2.46
N THR A 329 -21.67 -26.89 -1.34
CA THR A 329 -20.45 -27.66 -1.02
C THR A 329 -20.53 -28.27 0.38
N PRO A 330 -19.81 -29.38 0.68
CA PRO A 330 -19.70 -29.90 2.05
C PRO A 330 -19.17 -28.82 3.02
N GLU A 331 -19.55 -28.87 4.29
CA GLU A 331 -19.10 -27.89 5.30
C GLU A 331 -17.58 -27.90 5.50
N ASP A 332 -16.95 -29.07 5.43
CA ASP A 332 -15.49 -29.25 5.50
C ASP A 332 -14.75 -29.02 4.17
N ALA A 333 -15.42 -28.42 3.17
CA ALA A 333 -14.81 -28.13 1.87
C ALA A 333 -13.76 -27.01 1.99
N ARG A 334 -12.54 -27.30 1.54
CA ARG A 334 -11.43 -26.35 1.53
C ARG A 334 -11.35 -25.62 0.19
N VAL A 335 -11.35 -24.29 0.24
CA VAL A 335 -11.39 -23.40 -0.93
C VAL A 335 -10.04 -22.71 -1.12
N MET A 336 -9.38 -23.00 -2.24
CA MET A 336 -8.18 -22.30 -2.67
C MET A 336 -8.57 -21.04 -3.46
N ALA A 337 -8.16 -19.88 -2.95
CA ALA A 337 -8.34 -18.58 -3.57
C ALA A 337 -7.11 -17.72 -3.23
N TRP A 338 -6.94 -16.57 -3.90
CA TRP A 338 -5.90 -15.62 -3.52
C TRP A 338 -6.21 -14.97 -2.16
N TRP A 339 -5.16 -14.59 -1.42
CA TRP A 339 -5.24 -14.29 0.01
C TRP A 339 -6.16 -13.09 0.34
N ASP A 340 -6.26 -12.12 -0.57
CA ASP A 340 -7.18 -10.98 -0.53
C ASP A 340 -8.62 -11.35 -0.13
N TYR A 341 -9.09 -12.53 -0.55
CA TYR A 341 -10.49 -12.96 -0.43
C TYR A 341 -10.74 -13.89 0.76
N GLY A 342 -9.71 -14.31 1.49
CA GLY A 342 -9.83 -15.35 2.53
C GLY A 342 -10.85 -15.04 3.62
N TYR A 343 -10.89 -13.80 4.10
CA TYR A 343 -11.89 -13.34 5.06
C TYR A 343 -13.31 -13.28 4.48
N GLN A 344 -13.46 -13.02 3.18
CA GLN A 344 -14.78 -13.02 2.53
C GLN A 344 -15.32 -14.45 2.38
N ILE A 345 -14.45 -15.41 2.04
CA ILE A 345 -14.80 -16.83 1.98
C ILE A 345 -15.15 -17.37 3.37
N ALA A 346 -14.33 -17.07 4.39
CA ALA A 346 -14.61 -17.49 5.76
C ALA A 346 -15.91 -16.86 6.30
N GLY A 347 -16.10 -15.55 6.14
CA GLY A 347 -17.24 -14.82 6.71
C GLY A 347 -18.57 -14.93 5.94
N ILE A 348 -18.54 -15.04 4.61
CA ILE A 348 -19.75 -15.04 3.77
C ILE A 348 -20.09 -16.44 3.26
N ALA A 349 -19.09 -17.22 2.85
CA ALA A 349 -19.30 -18.59 2.38
C ALA A 349 -19.29 -19.62 3.52
N ASN A 350 -18.82 -19.25 4.72
CA ASN A 350 -18.64 -20.15 5.86
C ASN A 350 -17.91 -21.45 5.45
N ARG A 351 -16.72 -21.31 4.84
CA ARG A 351 -15.87 -22.44 4.40
C ARG A 351 -14.40 -22.19 4.72
N THR A 352 -13.64 -23.27 4.86
CA THR A 352 -12.20 -23.21 5.13
C THR A 352 -11.45 -22.62 3.94
N THR A 353 -10.92 -21.40 4.10
CA THR A 353 -9.95 -20.82 3.16
C THR A 353 -8.56 -21.42 3.37
N ILE A 354 -7.76 -21.49 2.30
CA ILE A 354 -6.34 -21.88 2.37
C ILE A 354 -5.45 -20.74 2.86
N ALA A 355 -5.76 -19.48 2.48
CA ALA A 355 -4.98 -18.30 2.87
C ALA A 355 -5.91 -17.13 3.25
N ASP A 356 -5.37 -16.15 4.00
CA ASP A 356 -6.11 -15.00 4.53
C ASP A 356 -5.35 -13.67 4.41
N GLY A 357 -6.03 -12.57 4.73
CA GLY A 357 -5.46 -11.22 4.75
C GLY A 357 -4.61 -10.89 5.98
N ASN A 358 -4.37 -11.83 6.89
CA ASN A 358 -3.37 -11.64 7.96
C ASN A 358 -1.96 -11.83 7.39
N THR A 359 -1.80 -12.77 6.45
CA THR A 359 -0.57 -13.00 5.67
C THR A 359 0.69 -13.38 6.48
N TRP A 360 0.51 -13.89 7.71
CA TRP A 360 1.57 -14.23 8.66
C TRP A 360 2.57 -15.29 8.17
N ASN A 361 2.18 -16.15 7.24
CA ASN A 361 3.05 -17.20 6.66
C ASN A 361 3.34 -16.93 5.18
N HIS A 362 4.47 -16.27 4.92
CA HIS A 362 4.93 -15.93 3.56
C HIS A 362 5.16 -17.18 2.68
N GLU A 363 5.70 -18.27 3.25
CA GLU A 363 5.95 -19.51 2.50
C GLU A 363 4.65 -20.18 2.03
N HIS A 364 3.60 -20.12 2.85
CA HIS A 364 2.29 -20.63 2.49
C HIS A 364 1.70 -19.87 1.30
N ILE A 365 1.81 -18.53 1.31
CA ILE A 365 1.37 -17.68 0.19
C ILE A 365 2.25 -17.90 -1.05
N ALA A 366 3.55 -18.15 -0.88
CA ALA A 366 4.44 -18.52 -1.98
C ALA A 366 4.10 -19.89 -2.60
N LEU A 367 3.67 -20.86 -1.80
CA LEU A 367 3.18 -22.16 -2.27
C LEU A 367 1.86 -22.03 -3.04
N LEU A 368 0.92 -21.22 -2.54
CA LEU A 368 -0.31 -20.85 -3.24
C LEU A 368 -0.02 -20.12 -4.57
N GLY A 369 0.86 -19.12 -4.55
CA GLY A 369 1.30 -18.41 -5.75
C GLY A 369 2.01 -19.33 -6.77
N ARG A 370 2.77 -20.31 -6.29
CA ARG A 370 3.35 -21.37 -7.14
C ARG A 370 2.26 -22.24 -7.75
N ALA A 371 1.27 -22.67 -6.97
CA ALA A 371 0.16 -23.51 -7.47
C ALA A 371 -0.65 -22.80 -8.57
N LEU A 372 -0.95 -21.51 -8.39
CA LEU A 372 -1.71 -20.71 -9.36
C LEU A 372 -0.89 -20.36 -10.63
N THR A 373 0.40 -20.02 -10.49
CA THR A 373 1.19 -19.51 -11.62
C THR A 373 2.04 -20.54 -12.36
N SER A 374 2.18 -21.76 -11.85
CA SER A 374 2.89 -22.85 -12.55
C SER A 374 1.98 -23.59 -13.53
N SER A 375 2.53 -24.54 -14.29
CA SER A 375 1.78 -25.30 -15.29
C SER A 375 0.55 -26.00 -14.70
N GLU A 376 -0.53 -26.17 -15.48
CA GLU A 376 -1.76 -26.84 -14.99
C GLU A 376 -1.50 -28.18 -14.30
N LYS A 377 -0.60 -29.01 -14.85
CA LYS A 377 -0.19 -30.30 -14.28
C LYS A 377 0.51 -30.17 -12.91
N GLU A 378 1.31 -29.12 -12.71
CA GLU A 378 2.02 -28.84 -11.46
C GLU A 378 1.10 -28.14 -10.44
N GLY A 379 0.34 -27.15 -10.88
CA GLY A 379 -0.64 -26.45 -10.05
C GLY A 379 -1.70 -27.41 -9.51
N HIS A 380 -2.22 -28.31 -10.35
CA HIS A 380 -3.08 -29.41 -9.92
C HIS A 380 -2.40 -30.32 -8.91
N ARG A 381 -1.12 -30.68 -9.13
CA ARG A 381 -0.35 -31.52 -8.19
C ARG A 381 -0.29 -30.89 -6.81
N ILE A 382 -0.14 -29.58 -6.69
CA ILE A 382 -0.16 -28.89 -5.39
C ILE A 382 -1.60 -28.82 -4.85
N ALA A 383 -2.55 -28.34 -5.67
CA ALA A 383 -3.95 -28.14 -5.28
C ALA A 383 -4.62 -29.40 -4.70
N ARG A 384 -4.42 -30.58 -5.32
CA ARG A 384 -5.03 -31.85 -4.87
C ARG A 384 -4.63 -32.31 -3.45
N HIS A 385 -3.60 -31.72 -2.86
CA HIS A 385 -3.19 -32.00 -1.48
C HIS A 385 -3.67 -30.92 -0.49
N MET A 386 -4.05 -29.73 -0.98
CA MET A 386 -4.48 -28.60 -0.14
C MET A 386 -6.00 -28.41 -0.11
N ALA A 387 -6.67 -28.48 -1.27
CA ALA A 387 -8.03 -27.97 -1.45
C ALA A 387 -8.94 -28.87 -2.29
N ASP A 388 -10.24 -28.70 -2.11
CA ASP A 388 -11.30 -29.42 -2.82
C ASP A 388 -11.94 -28.54 -3.93
N TYR A 389 -11.86 -27.22 -3.79
CA TYR A 389 -12.34 -26.23 -4.76
C TYR A 389 -11.31 -25.12 -4.99
N VAL A 390 -11.35 -24.49 -6.16
CA VAL A 390 -10.60 -23.28 -6.52
C VAL A 390 -11.60 -22.18 -6.90
N LEU A 391 -11.53 -21.03 -6.23
CA LEU A 391 -12.30 -19.83 -6.57
C LEU A 391 -11.37 -18.79 -7.19
N LEU A 392 -11.81 -18.19 -8.30
CA LEU A 392 -11.07 -17.19 -9.06
C LEU A 392 -11.94 -15.97 -9.32
N TRP A 393 -11.36 -14.78 -9.17
CA TRP A 393 -11.91 -13.53 -9.69
C TRP A 393 -11.42 -13.33 -11.14
N THR A 394 -12.36 -13.17 -12.06
CA THR A 394 -12.15 -13.10 -13.52
C THR A 394 -12.65 -11.77 -14.12
N GLY A 395 -12.65 -10.73 -13.28
CA GLY A 395 -13.45 -9.52 -13.45
C GLY A 395 -12.91 -8.33 -14.26
N GLY A 396 -11.75 -8.41 -14.92
CA GLY A 396 -11.23 -7.44 -15.91
C GLY A 396 -10.67 -6.10 -15.40
N GLY A 397 -11.01 -5.68 -14.17
CA GLY A 397 -10.59 -4.38 -13.60
C GLY A 397 -9.68 -4.47 -12.37
N GLY A 398 -9.29 -5.68 -11.96
CA GLY A 398 -8.59 -5.96 -10.71
C GLY A 398 -8.65 -7.45 -10.36
N ASP A 399 -8.64 -8.29 -11.39
CA ASP A 399 -8.84 -9.73 -11.32
C ASP A 399 -7.55 -10.48 -10.96
N ASP A 400 -7.66 -11.79 -10.78
CA ASP A 400 -6.50 -12.60 -10.40
C ASP A 400 -5.46 -12.68 -11.52
N LEU A 401 -5.84 -12.51 -12.79
CA LEU A 401 -4.92 -12.47 -13.91
C LEU A 401 -4.06 -11.18 -13.91
N ALA A 402 -4.65 -10.03 -13.57
CA ALA A 402 -3.93 -8.78 -13.35
C ALA A 402 -3.00 -8.85 -12.12
N LYS A 403 -3.41 -9.58 -11.07
CA LYS A 403 -2.59 -9.84 -9.86
C LYS A 403 -1.50 -10.90 -10.10
N SER A 404 -1.64 -11.75 -11.11
CA SER A 404 -0.76 -12.91 -11.33
C SER A 404 0.75 -12.63 -11.45
N PRO A 405 1.25 -11.47 -11.98
CA PRO A 405 2.67 -11.14 -11.95
C PRO A 405 3.21 -10.93 -10.53
N HIS A 406 2.36 -10.45 -9.61
CA HIS A 406 2.69 -10.33 -8.20
C HIS A 406 2.66 -11.71 -7.51
N MET A 407 1.66 -12.55 -7.79
CA MET A 407 1.62 -13.95 -7.31
C MET A 407 2.90 -14.70 -7.71
N ARG A 408 3.35 -14.54 -8.96
CA ARG A 408 4.59 -15.14 -9.48
C ARG A 408 5.83 -14.65 -8.73
N ARG A 409 5.89 -13.36 -8.40
CA ARG A 409 7.03 -12.76 -7.66
C ARG A 409 7.12 -13.24 -6.21
N ILE A 410 5.98 -13.37 -5.50
CA ILE A 410 5.99 -14.01 -4.17
C ILE A 410 6.47 -15.46 -4.30
N ALA A 411 5.90 -16.23 -5.23
CA ALA A 411 6.30 -17.61 -5.45
C ALA A 411 7.81 -17.76 -5.72
N ASN A 412 8.38 -16.89 -6.56
CA ASN A 412 9.81 -16.93 -6.91
C ASN A 412 10.75 -16.56 -5.74
N SER A 413 10.29 -15.76 -4.77
CA SER A 413 11.11 -15.43 -3.58
C SER A 413 11.49 -16.66 -2.75
N VAL A 414 10.62 -17.70 -2.76
CA VAL A 414 10.83 -18.99 -2.08
C VAL A 414 11.28 -20.07 -3.08
N PHE A 415 10.74 -20.08 -4.29
CA PHE A 415 10.98 -21.07 -5.35
C PHE A 415 11.69 -20.43 -6.54
N ARG A 416 12.99 -20.13 -6.39
CA ARG A 416 13.78 -19.27 -7.31
C ARG A 416 13.97 -19.84 -8.72
N HIS A 417 13.62 -21.11 -8.96
CA HIS A 417 13.62 -21.72 -10.29
C HIS A 417 12.42 -21.32 -11.16
N LEU A 418 11.43 -20.62 -10.60
CA LEU A 418 10.23 -20.20 -11.33
C LEU A 418 10.49 -19.08 -12.35
N CYS A 419 11.52 -18.27 -12.13
CA CYS A 419 12.00 -17.21 -13.02
C CYS A 419 13.55 -17.22 -13.01
N PRO A 420 14.21 -18.10 -13.78
CA PRO A 420 15.66 -18.04 -13.96
C PRO A 420 16.08 -16.68 -14.54
N GLY A 421 17.27 -16.20 -14.18
CA GLY A 421 17.78 -14.88 -14.59
C GLY A 421 17.15 -13.69 -13.85
N ASP A 422 15.83 -13.69 -13.63
CA ASP A 422 15.06 -12.55 -13.12
C ASP A 422 14.38 -12.81 -11.75
N PRO A 423 14.99 -12.36 -10.64
CA PRO A 423 14.37 -12.35 -9.30
C PRO A 423 12.99 -11.66 -9.23
N THR A 424 12.68 -10.72 -10.14
CA THR A 424 11.46 -9.91 -10.11
C THR A 424 10.32 -10.42 -10.99
N CYS A 425 10.52 -11.50 -11.75
CA CYS A 425 9.53 -12.15 -12.63
C CYS A 425 8.80 -11.23 -13.62
N ARG A 426 9.49 -10.23 -14.18
CA ARG A 426 8.99 -9.28 -15.19
C ARG A 426 8.65 -9.93 -16.53
N SER A 427 9.20 -11.12 -16.81
CA SER A 427 8.84 -11.93 -17.98
C SER A 427 7.44 -12.55 -17.88
N PHE A 428 6.89 -12.71 -16.67
CA PHE A 428 5.55 -13.25 -16.44
C PHE A 428 4.54 -12.11 -16.38
N GLY A 429 3.84 -11.87 -17.49
CA GLY A 429 2.85 -10.81 -17.61
C GLY A 429 2.00 -10.88 -18.89
N MET A 430 1.06 -9.94 -18.99
CA MET A 430 0.44 -9.53 -20.25
C MET A 430 1.32 -8.46 -20.92
N THR A 431 1.37 -8.43 -22.24
CA THR A 431 2.02 -7.34 -23.01
C THR A 431 1.13 -6.10 -23.08
N ARG A 432 1.63 -4.98 -23.64
CA ARG A 432 0.82 -3.76 -23.82
C ARG A 432 -0.34 -3.97 -24.79
N GLU A 433 -0.20 -4.95 -25.68
CA GLU A 433 -1.15 -5.39 -26.70
C GLU A 433 -2.13 -6.44 -26.15
N GLY A 434 -2.15 -6.66 -24.82
CA GLY A 434 -3.06 -7.58 -24.13
C GLY A 434 -2.74 -9.06 -24.27
N GLN A 435 -1.61 -9.44 -24.88
CA GLN A 435 -1.27 -10.84 -25.10
C GLN A 435 -0.56 -11.46 -23.89
N PRO A 436 -0.89 -12.69 -23.46
CA PRO A 436 -0.17 -13.37 -22.40
C PRO A 436 1.20 -13.87 -22.88
N SER A 437 2.22 -13.60 -22.07
CA SER A 437 3.55 -14.23 -22.16
C SER A 437 3.47 -15.76 -22.18
N ARG A 438 4.48 -16.44 -22.75
CA ARG A 438 4.50 -17.92 -22.91
C ARG A 438 4.32 -18.66 -21.58
N SER A 439 4.95 -18.18 -20.52
CA SER A 439 4.85 -18.73 -19.16
C SER A 439 3.48 -18.47 -18.52
N MET A 440 2.89 -17.28 -18.73
CA MET A 440 1.53 -16.97 -18.29
C MET A 440 0.48 -17.83 -19.00
N ARG A 441 0.56 -17.97 -20.33
CA ARG A 441 -0.40 -18.75 -21.12
C ARG A 441 -0.45 -20.22 -20.71
N GLY A 442 0.67 -20.79 -20.28
CA GLY A 442 0.74 -22.15 -19.76
C GLY A 442 0.39 -22.29 -18.27
N SER A 443 0.08 -21.21 -17.55
CA SER A 443 -0.19 -21.25 -16.11
C SER A 443 -1.61 -21.72 -15.78
N LEU A 444 -1.75 -22.46 -14.66
CA LEU A 444 -3.05 -22.93 -14.17
C LEU A 444 -4.08 -21.79 -14.10
N LEU A 445 -3.68 -20.66 -13.53
CA LEU A 445 -4.53 -19.48 -13.37
C LEU A 445 -5.05 -18.96 -14.72
N TYR A 446 -4.20 -18.86 -15.75
CA TYR A 446 -4.66 -18.43 -17.08
C TYR A 446 -5.64 -19.45 -17.70
N THR A 447 -5.35 -20.74 -17.60
CA THR A 447 -6.21 -21.82 -18.13
C THR A 447 -7.59 -21.85 -17.46
N LEU A 448 -7.65 -21.72 -16.14
CA LEU A 448 -8.92 -21.69 -15.40
C LEU A 448 -9.68 -20.37 -15.61
N HIS A 449 -8.98 -19.22 -15.53
CA HIS A 449 -9.57 -17.90 -15.79
C HIS A 449 -10.23 -17.85 -17.18
N SER A 450 -9.47 -18.24 -18.21
CA SER A 450 -9.83 -18.09 -19.62
C SER A 450 -10.61 -19.29 -20.20
N HIS A 451 -10.92 -20.30 -19.38
CA HIS A 451 -11.62 -21.52 -19.75
C HIS A 451 -12.88 -21.22 -20.59
N LYS A 452 -12.90 -21.62 -21.86
CA LYS A 452 -14.00 -21.35 -22.84
C LYS A 452 -14.30 -19.86 -23.12
N LEU A 453 -13.52 -18.93 -22.59
CA LEU A 453 -13.62 -17.48 -22.90
C LEU A 453 -12.66 -17.09 -24.04
N VAL A 454 -11.53 -17.78 -24.14
CA VAL A 454 -10.56 -17.65 -25.23
C VAL A 454 -10.60 -18.94 -26.06
N PRO A 455 -10.64 -18.87 -27.41
CA PRO A 455 -10.50 -20.05 -28.27
C PRO A 455 -9.27 -20.89 -27.89
N ASP A 456 -9.38 -22.21 -28.05
CA ASP A 456 -8.35 -23.19 -27.73
C ASP A 456 -7.91 -23.29 -26.25
N VAL A 457 -8.48 -22.47 -25.34
CA VAL A 457 -8.18 -22.50 -23.90
C VAL A 457 -9.27 -23.24 -23.13
N GLN A 458 -9.00 -24.52 -22.82
CA GLN A 458 -9.81 -25.37 -21.96
C GLN A 458 -8.94 -26.02 -20.87
N ALA A 459 -9.52 -26.23 -19.69
CA ALA A 459 -8.86 -26.94 -18.58
C ALA A 459 -9.06 -28.45 -18.72
N ASP A 460 -8.08 -29.24 -18.28
CA ASP A 460 -8.11 -30.71 -18.30
C ASP A 460 -9.33 -31.21 -17.49
N PRO A 461 -10.33 -31.84 -18.15
CA PRO A 461 -11.57 -32.25 -17.50
C PRO A 461 -11.37 -33.37 -16.47
N ASN A 462 -10.18 -33.99 -16.42
CA ASN A 462 -9.78 -34.97 -15.41
C ASN A 462 -9.15 -34.31 -14.16
N ARG A 463 -8.83 -33.02 -14.23
CA ARG A 463 -8.19 -32.23 -13.15
C ARG A 463 -9.12 -31.23 -12.51
N PHE A 464 -9.88 -30.50 -13.33
CA PHE A 464 -10.73 -29.40 -12.89
C PHE A 464 -12.07 -29.43 -13.62
N ARG A 465 -13.15 -29.34 -12.86
CA ARG A 465 -14.51 -29.19 -13.39
C ARG A 465 -15.06 -27.84 -12.96
N LEU A 466 -15.43 -26.99 -13.91
CA LEU A 466 -16.21 -25.79 -13.62
C LEU A 466 -17.54 -26.22 -12.97
N VAL A 467 -17.87 -25.64 -11.81
CA VAL A 467 -19.08 -25.96 -11.04
C VAL A 467 -19.97 -24.75 -10.80
N PHE A 468 -19.41 -23.53 -10.83
CA PHE A 468 -20.16 -22.28 -10.78
C PHE A 468 -19.48 -21.20 -11.62
N GLU A 469 -20.26 -20.39 -12.31
CA GLU A 469 -19.84 -19.19 -13.02
C GLU A 469 -20.91 -18.11 -12.80
N SER A 470 -20.48 -16.92 -12.39
CA SER A 470 -21.37 -15.83 -12.01
C SER A 470 -21.98 -15.12 -13.23
N LYS A 471 -23.14 -14.47 -13.05
CA LYS A 471 -23.97 -13.91 -14.13
C LYS A 471 -23.22 -12.98 -15.09
N TYR A 472 -22.26 -12.19 -14.59
CA TYR A 472 -21.46 -11.27 -15.39
C TYR A 472 -19.98 -11.70 -15.49
N GLY A 473 -19.69 -13.00 -15.28
CA GLY A 473 -18.37 -13.60 -15.48
C GLY A 473 -17.28 -13.05 -14.54
N LYS A 474 -17.65 -12.53 -13.36
CA LYS A 474 -16.70 -11.97 -12.38
C LYS A 474 -16.08 -13.01 -11.45
N VAL A 475 -16.79 -14.09 -11.16
CA VAL A 475 -16.29 -15.17 -10.29
C VAL A 475 -16.57 -16.52 -10.93
N ARG A 476 -15.56 -17.39 -10.91
CA ARG A 476 -15.66 -18.77 -11.40
C ARG A 476 -15.13 -19.71 -10.31
N VAL A 477 -15.85 -20.82 -10.08
CA VAL A 477 -15.47 -21.85 -9.11
C VAL A 477 -15.27 -23.17 -9.84
N PHE A 478 -14.10 -23.75 -9.65
CA PHE A 478 -13.71 -25.05 -10.19
C PHE A 478 -13.58 -26.06 -9.04
N LYS A 479 -14.19 -27.24 -9.19
CA LYS A 479 -13.94 -28.37 -8.30
C LYS A 479 -12.64 -29.05 -8.70
N VAL A 480 -11.76 -29.28 -7.72
CA VAL A 480 -10.54 -30.06 -7.89
C VAL A 480 -10.94 -31.53 -7.96
N LEU A 481 -10.53 -32.23 -9.01
CA LEU A 481 -10.72 -33.67 -9.15
C LEU A 481 -9.51 -34.41 -8.60
N SER A 482 -9.64 -35.71 -8.34
CA SER A 482 -8.53 -36.54 -7.83
C SER A 482 -7.84 -35.98 -6.56
N VAL A 483 -8.60 -35.40 -5.63
CA VAL A 483 -8.10 -34.91 -4.33
C VAL A 483 -7.55 -36.08 -3.51
N SER A 484 -6.42 -35.87 -2.83
CA SER A 484 -5.74 -36.89 -2.02
C SER A 484 -6.47 -37.12 -0.68
N LYS A 485 -7.16 -38.26 -0.55
CA LYS A 485 -7.84 -38.68 0.69
C LYS A 485 -6.87 -38.74 1.88
N GLU A 486 -5.69 -39.34 1.69
CA GLU A 486 -4.60 -39.40 2.68
C GLU A 486 -4.23 -38.01 3.22
N SER A 487 -4.11 -37.02 2.33
CA SER A 487 -3.71 -35.66 2.70
C SER A 487 -4.83 -34.87 3.38
N ARG A 488 -6.10 -35.21 3.11
CA ARG A 488 -7.25 -34.68 3.85
C ARG A 488 -7.33 -35.31 5.25
N ALA A 489 -7.09 -36.61 5.38
CA ALA A 489 -7.00 -37.28 6.68
C ALA A 489 -5.87 -36.70 7.55
N TRP A 490 -4.66 -36.55 6.98
CA TRP A 490 -3.49 -35.97 7.67
C TRP A 490 -3.76 -34.56 8.25
N VAL A 491 -4.41 -33.68 7.48
CA VAL A 491 -4.69 -32.30 7.91
C VAL A 491 -5.84 -32.23 8.94
N ASN A 492 -6.78 -33.17 8.88
CA ASN A 492 -7.89 -33.23 9.85
C ASN A 492 -7.41 -33.72 11.23
N ASP A 493 -6.45 -34.66 11.26
CA ASP A 493 -5.86 -35.23 12.48
C ASP A 493 -5.25 -34.14 13.40
N PRO A 494 -5.74 -34.00 14.65
CA PRO A 494 -5.19 -33.06 15.63
C PRO A 494 -3.72 -33.31 16.00
N ALA A 495 -3.21 -34.54 15.89
CA ALA A 495 -1.82 -34.85 16.24
C ALA A 495 -0.80 -34.18 15.30
N ASN A 496 -1.19 -33.85 14.07
CA ASN A 496 -0.35 -33.18 13.09
C ASN A 496 -0.36 -31.63 13.24
N ARG A 497 -0.72 -31.12 14.43
CA ARG A 497 -0.76 -29.69 14.75
C ARG A 497 0.30 -29.35 15.81
N VAL A 498 1.14 -28.37 15.51
CA VAL A 498 2.19 -27.88 16.42
C VAL A 498 1.64 -26.67 17.18
N CYS A 499 1.28 -26.87 18.45
CA CYS A 499 0.92 -25.79 19.36
C CYS A 499 2.18 -25.12 19.93
N ASP A 500 2.18 -23.79 19.98
CA ASP A 500 3.35 -23.02 20.47
C ASP A 500 3.57 -23.18 21.99
N SER A 501 2.56 -23.68 22.71
CA SER A 501 2.61 -24.12 24.11
C SER A 501 1.48 -25.13 24.36
N PRO A 502 1.60 -26.09 25.30
CA PRO A 502 0.48 -26.96 25.69
C PRO A 502 -0.76 -26.17 26.12
N GLY A 503 -1.91 -26.47 25.52
CA GLY A 503 -3.16 -25.72 25.77
C GLY A 503 -3.25 -24.35 25.08
N SER A 504 -2.28 -23.97 24.24
CA SER A 504 -2.40 -22.78 23.38
C SER A 504 -3.59 -22.92 22.43
N TRP A 505 -4.37 -21.83 22.27
CA TRP A 505 -5.39 -21.74 21.21
C TRP A 505 -4.77 -21.66 19.81
N PHE A 506 -3.50 -21.31 19.70
CA PHE A 506 -2.75 -21.23 18.45
C PHE A 506 -1.93 -22.50 18.23
N CYS A 507 -2.44 -23.36 17.34
CA CYS A 507 -1.79 -24.60 16.91
C CYS A 507 -1.68 -24.65 15.38
N ARG A 508 -0.45 -24.65 14.88
CA ARG A 508 -0.12 -24.59 13.45
C ARG A 508 -0.19 -25.98 12.82
N GLY A 509 -1.08 -26.19 11.85
CA GLY A 509 -1.16 -27.45 11.10
C GLY A 509 0.06 -27.69 10.22
N GLN A 510 0.56 -28.93 10.17
CA GLN A 510 1.66 -29.32 9.28
C GLN A 510 1.17 -29.63 7.85
N TYR A 511 2.06 -29.48 6.87
CA TYR A 511 1.77 -29.87 5.49
C TYR A 511 1.70 -31.41 5.35
N PRO A 512 0.78 -31.95 4.52
CA PRO A 512 0.71 -33.38 4.26
C PRO A 512 1.94 -33.88 3.45
N PRO A 513 2.46 -35.10 3.72
CA PRO A 513 3.69 -35.62 3.09
C PRO A 513 3.72 -35.61 1.56
N GLY A 514 2.56 -35.66 0.88
CA GLY A 514 2.46 -35.52 -0.58
C GLY A 514 3.03 -34.22 -1.16
N LEU A 515 3.14 -33.16 -0.34
CA LEU A 515 3.77 -31.90 -0.70
C LEU A 515 5.29 -31.87 -0.47
N ASN A 516 5.89 -32.85 0.20
CA ASN A 516 7.30 -32.82 0.58
C ASN A 516 8.25 -32.61 -0.62
N LYS A 517 7.96 -33.23 -1.78
CA LYS A 517 8.76 -33.02 -3.02
C LYS A 517 8.68 -31.58 -3.57
N VAL A 518 7.64 -30.83 -3.24
CA VAL A 518 7.50 -29.39 -3.59
C VAL A 518 8.19 -28.53 -2.54
N LEU A 519 8.02 -28.86 -1.25
CA LEU A 519 8.60 -28.14 -0.11
C LEU A 519 10.13 -28.29 -0.04
N GLN A 520 10.70 -29.44 -0.44
CA GLN A 520 12.15 -29.64 -0.61
C GLN A 520 12.81 -28.68 -1.62
N GLN A 521 12.03 -27.97 -2.43
CA GLN A 521 12.51 -26.97 -3.39
C GLN A 521 12.39 -25.54 -2.87
N LYS A 522 11.92 -25.36 -1.62
CA LYS A 522 11.85 -24.04 -0.98
C LYS A 522 13.25 -23.64 -0.50
N LYS A 523 13.66 -22.40 -0.76
CA LYS A 523 14.64 -21.71 0.09
C LYS A 523 13.86 -20.88 1.09
N ASP A 524 14.15 -21.05 2.37
CA ASP A 524 13.47 -20.36 3.47
C ASP A 524 13.55 -18.84 3.29
N PHE A 525 12.42 -18.15 3.42
CA PHE A 525 12.37 -16.70 3.15
C PHE A 525 12.95 -15.89 4.31
N LYS A 526 14.27 -15.75 4.33
CA LYS A 526 14.98 -14.78 5.18
C LYS A 526 14.79 -13.37 4.64
N GLN A 527 14.50 -12.40 5.51
CA GLN A 527 14.49 -11.01 5.10
C GLN A 527 15.93 -10.48 5.11
N LEU A 528 16.28 -9.60 4.17
CA LEU A 528 17.58 -8.91 4.09
C LEU A 528 17.93 -8.12 5.38
N GLU A 529 16.94 -7.95 6.27
CA GLU A 529 17.00 -7.18 7.49
C GLU A 529 17.19 -8.03 8.77
N ASP A 530 17.23 -9.35 8.66
CA ASP A 530 17.56 -10.28 9.76
C ASP A 530 19.07 -10.24 10.07
N PHE A 531 19.52 -9.19 10.77
CA PHE A 531 20.94 -8.84 10.99
C PHE A 531 21.85 -9.97 11.50
N ASN A 532 21.30 -11.00 12.16
CA ASN A 532 22.08 -12.13 12.71
C ASN A 532 22.18 -13.33 11.74
N ALA A 533 21.52 -13.32 10.58
CA ALA A 533 21.38 -14.45 9.69
C ALA A 533 22.42 -14.46 8.54
N GLY A 534 23.72 -14.46 8.89
CA GLY A 534 24.82 -14.49 7.92
C GLY A 534 24.75 -15.69 6.96
N GLY A 535 24.47 -15.43 5.68
CA GLY A 535 24.42 -16.43 4.61
C GLY A 535 24.71 -15.79 3.25
N GLU A 536 25.93 -15.98 2.75
CA GLU A 536 26.45 -15.31 1.55
C GLU A 536 25.58 -15.57 0.31
N ASP A 537 25.09 -16.81 0.19
CA ASP A 537 24.30 -17.37 -0.91
C ASP A 537 22.95 -16.67 -1.20
N ASP A 538 22.45 -15.86 -0.27
CA ASP A 538 21.21 -15.07 -0.46
C ASP A 538 21.45 -13.59 -0.79
N SER A 539 22.63 -13.07 -0.41
CA SER A 539 22.97 -11.65 -0.54
C SER A 539 22.92 -11.17 -1.99
N GLU A 540 23.37 -11.99 -2.94
CA GLU A 540 23.36 -11.64 -4.37
C GLU A 540 21.95 -11.64 -4.95
N TYR A 541 21.10 -12.61 -4.58
CA TYR A 541 19.71 -12.67 -5.03
C TYR A 541 18.94 -11.45 -4.54
N GLN A 542 19.06 -11.12 -3.24
CA GLN A 542 18.42 -9.97 -2.63
C GLN A 542 18.94 -8.65 -3.23
N ARG A 543 20.25 -8.54 -3.49
CA ARG A 543 20.87 -7.39 -4.18
C ARG A 543 20.33 -7.21 -5.60
N ARG A 544 20.38 -8.25 -6.45
CA ARG A 544 19.83 -8.21 -7.82
C ARG A 544 18.34 -7.87 -7.83
N TYR A 545 17.58 -8.38 -6.85
CA TYR A 545 16.17 -8.05 -6.66
C TYR A 545 15.95 -6.57 -6.35
N MET A 546 16.72 -5.99 -5.41
CA MET A 546 16.67 -4.56 -5.09
C MET A 546 17.11 -3.67 -6.27
N GLU A 547 18.19 -4.01 -6.96
CA GLU A 547 18.66 -3.30 -8.15
C GLU A 547 17.59 -3.30 -9.26
N ASN A 548 16.98 -4.46 -9.53
CA ASN A 548 15.87 -4.59 -10.48
C ASN A 548 14.57 -3.91 -10.02
N LEU A 549 14.35 -3.73 -8.72
CA LEU A 549 13.21 -2.99 -8.19
C LEU A 549 13.39 -1.47 -8.28
N ASN A 550 14.62 -0.98 -8.15
CA ASN A 550 14.97 0.44 -8.23
C ASN A 550 15.10 0.92 -9.68
N ASN A 551 15.66 0.11 -10.58
CA ASN A 551 15.82 0.42 -12.00
C ASN A 551 14.90 -0.45 -12.89
N PRO A 552 13.58 -0.18 -12.92
CA PRO A 552 12.60 -1.05 -13.56
C PRO A 552 12.70 -1.13 -15.08
N GLU A 553 13.40 -0.19 -15.73
CA GLU A 553 13.58 -0.14 -17.18
C GLU A 553 14.77 -0.99 -17.60
N ARG A 554 15.93 -0.83 -16.93
CA ARG A 554 17.11 -1.68 -17.11
C ARG A 554 16.79 -3.16 -16.88
N ALA A 555 15.99 -3.47 -15.85
CA ALA A 555 15.51 -4.82 -15.60
C ALA A 555 14.61 -5.36 -16.74
N ARG A 556 13.82 -4.51 -17.40
CA ARG A 556 13.03 -4.91 -18.60
C ARG A 556 13.90 -5.07 -19.84
N GLN A 557 14.98 -4.32 -19.98
CA GLN A 557 15.96 -4.44 -21.08
C GLN A 557 16.73 -5.76 -20.95
N ALA A 558 17.34 -6.03 -19.80
CA ALA A 558 18.04 -7.29 -19.53
C ALA A 558 17.14 -8.52 -19.76
N VAL A 559 15.89 -8.49 -19.26
CA VAL A 559 14.93 -9.58 -19.49
C VAL A 559 14.53 -9.70 -20.97
N ARG A 560 14.50 -8.61 -21.75
CA ARG A 560 14.26 -8.68 -23.21
C ARG A 560 15.45 -9.27 -23.95
N GLU A 561 16.67 -8.92 -23.58
CA GLU A 561 17.91 -9.44 -24.14
C GLU A 561 18.07 -10.93 -23.81
N GLU A 562 17.84 -11.32 -22.56
CA GLU A 562 17.83 -12.72 -22.13
C GLU A 562 16.73 -13.53 -22.82
N ASN A 563 15.49 -13.00 -22.92
CA ASN A 563 14.44 -13.69 -23.68
C ASN A 563 14.79 -13.79 -25.18
N ARG A 564 15.50 -12.81 -25.76
CA ARG A 564 15.93 -12.85 -27.17
C ARG A 564 17.02 -13.91 -27.42
N ALA A 565 17.91 -14.12 -26.44
CA ALA A 565 18.87 -15.20 -26.44
C ALA A 565 18.19 -16.57 -26.23
N GLN A 566 17.35 -16.70 -25.21
CA GLN A 566 16.64 -17.95 -24.87
C GLN A 566 15.58 -18.35 -25.91
N SER A 567 14.90 -17.41 -26.57
CA SER A 567 13.87 -17.73 -27.57
C SER A 567 14.44 -18.21 -28.90
N GLY A 568 15.77 -18.21 -29.06
CA GLY A 568 16.41 -18.59 -30.31
C GLY A 568 15.88 -17.80 -31.50
N GLN A 569 16.09 -16.47 -31.53
CA GLN A 569 16.15 -15.81 -32.83
C GLN A 569 17.34 -16.43 -33.59
N MET A 570 17.07 -17.48 -34.37
CA MET A 570 17.99 -17.93 -35.41
C MET A 570 18.39 -16.69 -36.19
N ARG A 571 19.69 -16.45 -36.28
CA ARG A 571 20.27 -15.29 -36.96
C ARG A 571 19.60 -15.19 -38.33
N PRO A 572 19.04 -14.03 -38.74
CA PRO A 572 18.51 -13.89 -40.09
C PRO A 572 19.64 -14.27 -41.05
N LEU A 573 19.36 -15.23 -41.94
CA LEU A 573 20.36 -15.87 -42.78
C LEU A 573 21.11 -14.79 -43.54
N THR A 574 22.44 -14.79 -43.42
CA THR A 574 23.28 -13.88 -44.18
C THR A 574 23.22 -14.25 -45.67
N PRO A 575 23.51 -13.34 -46.61
CA PRO A 575 23.64 -13.67 -48.02
C PRO A 575 24.61 -14.85 -48.25
N GLU A 576 25.64 -14.97 -47.40
CA GLU A 576 26.61 -16.07 -47.38
C GLU A 576 25.97 -17.40 -46.94
N ASP A 577 25.20 -17.41 -45.84
CA ASP A 577 24.45 -18.60 -45.40
C ASP A 577 23.46 -19.06 -46.49
N ILE A 578 22.72 -18.11 -47.09
CA ILE A 578 21.77 -18.38 -48.18
C ILE A 578 22.51 -18.96 -49.39
N LYS A 579 23.68 -18.41 -49.76
CA LYS A 579 24.50 -18.91 -50.87
C LYS A 579 25.02 -20.32 -50.60
N GLN A 580 25.45 -20.62 -49.37
CA GLN A 580 25.93 -21.94 -48.97
C GLN A 580 24.80 -23.00 -49.01
N ILE A 581 23.59 -22.65 -48.56
CA ILE A 581 22.42 -23.54 -48.66
C ILE A 581 22.05 -23.77 -50.14
N ASN A 582 22.03 -22.71 -50.97
CA ASN A 582 21.74 -22.79 -52.40
C ASN A 582 22.83 -23.49 -53.25
N SER A 583 24.02 -23.75 -52.70
CA SER A 583 25.10 -24.48 -53.38
C SER A 583 25.06 -26.00 -53.16
N ARG A 584 24.18 -26.50 -52.28
CA ARG A 584 24.04 -27.93 -52.00
C ARG A 584 22.76 -28.46 -52.65
N TRP A 585 22.90 -29.24 -53.71
CA TRP A 585 21.80 -29.82 -54.49
C TRP A 585 21.74 -31.31 -54.18
N GLU A 586 20.99 -31.69 -53.15
CA GLU A 586 20.94 -33.07 -52.64
C GLU A 586 19.53 -33.48 -52.26
N ASP A 587 19.16 -34.70 -52.65
CA ASP A 587 17.90 -35.31 -52.27
C ASP A 587 18.04 -35.85 -50.83
N THR A 588 17.26 -35.29 -49.92
CA THR A 588 17.29 -35.60 -48.49
C THR A 588 15.87 -35.86 -48.00
N PRO A 589 15.66 -36.63 -46.92
CA PRO A 589 14.33 -36.81 -46.36
C PRO A 589 13.59 -35.49 -46.07
N ALA A 590 14.33 -34.43 -45.71
CA ALA A 590 13.80 -33.10 -45.46
C ALA A 590 13.38 -32.36 -46.74
N THR A 591 14.09 -32.52 -47.87
CA THR A 591 13.62 -31.97 -49.16
C THR A 591 12.42 -32.75 -49.71
N THR A 592 12.36 -34.06 -49.50
CA THR A 592 11.18 -34.88 -49.83
C THR A 592 9.95 -34.50 -49.00
N GLU A 593 10.09 -34.37 -47.67
CA GLU A 593 9.02 -33.91 -46.77
C GLU A 593 8.51 -32.50 -47.17
N LEU A 594 9.43 -31.57 -47.43
CA LEU A 594 9.11 -30.22 -47.84
C LEU A 594 8.43 -30.14 -49.23
N TRP A 595 8.86 -30.98 -50.18
CA TRP A 595 8.17 -31.13 -51.46
C TRP A 595 6.75 -31.65 -51.29
N GLN A 596 6.53 -32.68 -50.46
CA GLN A 596 5.19 -33.22 -50.18
C GLN A 596 4.26 -32.16 -49.58
N VAL A 597 4.73 -31.40 -48.59
CA VAL A 597 3.99 -30.30 -47.94
C VAL A 597 3.61 -29.20 -48.95
N ILE A 598 4.53 -28.85 -49.87
CA ILE A 598 4.30 -27.80 -50.87
C ILE A 598 3.37 -28.29 -51.98
N ASN A 599 3.57 -29.50 -52.49
CA ASN A 599 2.72 -30.13 -53.51
C ASN A 599 1.27 -30.26 -53.01
N ALA A 600 1.07 -30.75 -51.79
CA ALA A 600 -0.24 -30.82 -51.13
C ALA A 600 -0.87 -29.46 -50.78
N GLY A 601 -0.16 -28.35 -50.98
CA GLY A 601 -0.66 -26.99 -50.71
C GLY A 601 -0.79 -26.63 -49.23
N ASP A 602 -0.14 -27.35 -48.31
CA ASP A 602 -0.32 -27.15 -46.87
C ASP A 602 0.39 -25.89 -46.35
N THR A 603 -0.36 -24.80 -46.36
CA THR A 603 0.08 -23.50 -45.83
C THR A 603 0.25 -23.45 -44.29
N ALA A 604 -0.20 -24.47 -43.56
CA ALA A 604 -0.01 -24.57 -42.11
C ALA A 604 1.27 -25.34 -41.78
N GLY A 605 1.46 -26.54 -42.34
CA GLY A 605 2.69 -27.33 -42.22
C GLY A 605 3.91 -26.55 -42.71
N LEU A 606 3.85 -25.95 -43.91
CA LEU A 606 4.96 -25.14 -44.43
C LEU A 606 5.31 -23.97 -43.49
N ARG A 607 4.30 -23.34 -42.88
CA ARG A 607 4.51 -22.23 -41.95
C ARG A 607 5.20 -22.70 -40.67
N GLU A 608 4.93 -23.92 -40.19
CA GLU A 608 5.60 -24.47 -39.02
C GLU A 608 7.03 -24.94 -39.35
N VAL A 609 7.26 -25.51 -40.53
CA VAL A 609 8.60 -25.84 -41.04
C VAL A 609 9.45 -24.57 -41.15
N LEU A 610 8.96 -23.50 -41.77
CA LEU A 610 9.70 -22.23 -41.91
C LEU A 610 9.97 -21.52 -40.58
N LYS A 611 9.11 -21.68 -39.55
CA LYS A 611 9.40 -21.23 -38.18
C LYS A 611 10.53 -22.05 -37.52
N ARG A 612 10.51 -23.37 -37.73
CA ARG A 612 11.46 -24.31 -37.11
C ARG A 612 12.84 -24.29 -37.78
N ALA A 613 12.87 -24.04 -39.08
CA ALA A 613 14.06 -23.96 -39.90
C ALA A 613 13.85 -22.93 -41.04
N PRO A 614 14.20 -21.65 -40.86
CA PRO A 614 14.06 -20.64 -41.92
C PRO A 614 14.90 -20.98 -43.16
N GLY A 615 16.02 -21.69 -42.97
CA GLY A 615 16.84 -22.22 -44.07
C GLY A 615 16.11 -23.17 -45.01
N ALA A 616 15.02 -23.82 -44.55
CA ALA A 616 14.23 -24.75 -45.35
C ALA A 616 13.72 -24.12 -46.65
N GLY A 617 13.34 -22.84 -46.64
CA GLY A 617 12.88 -22.11 -47.83
C GLY A 617 13.94 -21.97 -48.94
N HIS A 618 15.22 -22.16 -48.63
CA HIS A 618 16.35 -21.98 -49.55
C HIS A 618 17.03 -23.29 -49.97
N VAL A 619 16.59 -24.45 -49.47
CA VAL A 619 17.19 -25.76 -49.79
C VAL A 619 16.84 -26.17 -51.21
N ARG A 620 17.75 -26.91 -51.86
CA ARG A 620 17.60 -27.39 -53.23
C ARG A 620 17.76 -28.91 -53.33
N SER A 621 16.86 -29.50 -54.11
CA SER A 621 16.90 -30.89 -54.59
C SER A 621 18.04 -31.06 -55.59
N LYS A 622 18.36 -32.31 -55.96
CA LYS A 622 19.47 -32.65 -56.86
C LYS A 622 19.36 -32.02 -58.25
N ASP A 623 18.14 -31.86 -58.77
CA ASP A 623 17.80 -31.14 -60.01
C ASP A 623 18.00 -29.62 -59.94
N GLY A 624 18.45 -29.12 -58.78
CA GLY A 624 18.55 -27.69 -58.48
C GLY A 624 17.20 -27.02 -58.23
N ARG A 625 16.07 -27.72 -58.24
CA ARG A 625 14.77 -27.12 -57.87
C ARG A 625 14.62 -27.07 -56.36
N GLY A 626 13.63 -26.34 -55.88
CA GLY A 626 13.42 -26.10 -54.45
C GLY A 626 12.06 -25.46 -54.18
N PRO A 627 11.76 -25.04 -52.95
CA PRO A 627 10.45 -24.58 -52.52
C PRO A 627 9.79 -23.55 -53.44
N MET A 628 10.57 -22.61 -53.99
CA MET A 628 10.09 -21.58 -54.91
C MET A 628 9.64 -22.15 -56.26
N PHE A 629 10.40 -23.13 -56.80
CA PHE A 629 10.07 -23.81 -58.05
C PHE A 629 8.80 -24.65 -57.89
N TRP A 630 8.75 -25.53 -56.88
CA TRP A 630 7.61 -26.42 -56.65
C TRP A 630 6.30 -25.66 -56.35
N ALA A 631 6.39 -24.48 -55.74
CA ALA A 631 5.24 -23.61 -55.50
C ALA A 631 4.70 -22.93 -56.77
N HIS A 632 5.57 -22.65 -57.74
CA HIS A 632 5.19 -22.11 -59.06
C HIS A 632 4.68 -23.22 -59.99
N GLU A 633 5.36 -24.36 -60.02
CA GLU A 633 5.02 -25.59 -60.76
C GLU A 633 3.61 -26.11 -60.43
N ASN A 634 3.18 -25.99 -59.17
CA ASN A 634 1.82 -26.36 -58.71
C ASN A 634 0.85 -25.16 -58.56
N GLY A 635 1.24 -23.95 -59.00
CA GLY A 635 0.38 -22.76 -58.99
C GLY A 635 -0.03 -22.25 -57.59
N HIS A 636 0.64 -22.68 -56.51
CA HIS A 636 0.26 -22.41 -55.12
C HIS A 636 0.57 -20.98 -54.67
N ARG A 637 -0.19 -19.99 -55.18
CA ARG A 637 -0.01 -18.55 -54.91
C ARG A 637 0.16 -18.18 -53.44
N LYS A 638 -0.57 -18.83 -52.53
CA LYS A 638 -0.46 -18.60 -51.07
C LYS A 638 0.88 -19.07 -50.49
N ILE A 639 1.52 -20.08 -51.09
CA ILE A 639 2.86 -20.55 -50.73
C ILE A 639 3.91 -19.61 -51.31
N VAL A 640 3.77 -19.20 -52.59
CA VAL A 640 4.58 -18.17 -53.24
C VAL A 640 4.66 -16.90 -52.38
N ASP A 641 3.52 -16.40 -51.90
CA ASP A 641 3.47 -15.22 -51.01
C ASP A 641 4.15 -15.43 -49.64
N MET A 642 4.18 -16.66 -49.10
CA MET A 642 4.87 -16.96 -47.84
C MET A 642 6.39 -17.11 -48.04
N LEU A 643 6.83 -17.74 -49.13
CA LEU A 643 8.25 -17.88 -49.46
C LEU A 643 8.90 -16.52 -49.77
N LYS A 644 8.17 -15.62 -50.46
CA LYS A 644 8.58 -14.21 -50.64
C LYS A 644 8.77 -13.48 -49.32
N ARG A 645 7.85 -13.66 -48.36
CA ARG A 645 7.96 -13.07 -47.01
C ARG A 645 9.08 -13.71 -46.17
N ALA A 646 9.54 -14.90 -46.54
CA ALA A 646 10.73 -15.54 -45.95
C ALA A 646 12.05 -15.13 -46.63
N GLY A 647 12.01 -14.31 -47.69
CA GLY A 647 13.21 -13.84 -48.40
C GLY A 647 13.75 -14.79 -49.48
N VAL A 648 12.97 -15.79 -49.91
CA VAL A 648 13.36 -16.71 -50.98
C VAL A 648 13.30 -16.00 -52.34
N SER A 649 14.35 -16.15 -53.15
CA SER A 649 14.47 -15.46 -54.44
C SER A 649 13.82 -16.22 -55.60
N GLU A 650 13.18 -15.48 -56.50
CA GLU A 650 12.62 -15.97 -57.77
C GLU A 650 13.63 -15.91 -58.94
N THR A 651 14.86 -15.44 -58.72
CA THR A 651 15.89 -15.30 -59.78
C THR A 651 16.94 -16.41 -59.81
N VAL A 652 16.81 -17.41 -58.92
CA VAL A 652 17.68 -18.59 -58.91
C VAL A 652 17.39 -19.47 -60.13
N LYS A 653 18.42 -20.05 -60.74
CA LYS A 653 18.31 -20.93 -61.92
C LYS A 653 18.53 -22.40 -61.55
N ASP A 654 17.70 -23.32 -62.07
CA ASP A 654 17.86 -24.78 -61.94
C ASP A 654 19.00 -25.34 -62.81
N GLU A 655 19.19 -26.66 -62.83
CA GLU A 655 20.25 -27.32 -63.63
C GLU A 655 20.12 -27.03 -65.14
N LEU A 656 18.90 -26.78 -65.63
CA LEU A 656 18.58 -26.44 -67.01
C LEU A 656 18.68 -24.92 -67.29
N GLY A 657 19.03 -24.12 -66.29
CA GLY A 657 19.17 -22.67 -66.40
C GLY A 657 17.86 -21.88 -66.33
N LEU A 658 16.73 -22.53 -66.00
CA LEU A 658 15.39 -21.94 -65.91
C LEU A 658 15.15 -21.32 -64.52
N THR A 659 14.39 -20.23 -64.45
CA THR A 659 13.94 -19.65 -63.16
C THR A 659 12.55 -20.18 -62.78
N PRO A 660 12.13 -20.07 -61.50
CA PRO A 660 10.77 -20.42 -61.09
C PRO A 660 9.66 -19.73 -61.90
N LEU A 661 9.92 -18.52 -62.40
CA LEU A 661 8.98 -17.75 -63.22
C LEU A 661 8.88 -18.24 -64.67
N ASP A 662 9.91 -18.93 -65.17
CA ASP A 662 9.90 -19.54 -66.50
C ASP A 662 9.07 -20.83 -66.52
N ILE A 663 9.06 -21.60 -65.42
CA ILE A 663 8.23 -22.81 -65.30
C ILE A 663 6.73 -22.47 -65.43
N THR A 664 6.27 -21.35 -64.86
CA THR A 664 4.88 -20.85 -65.03
C THR A 664 4.50 -20.43 -66.47
N ARG A 665 5.36 -20.65 -67.47
CA ARG A 665 5.08 -20.42 -68.90
C ARG A 665 5.09 -21.70 -69.75
N VAL A 666 5.35 -22.86 -69.15
CA VAL A 666 5.56 -24.14 -69.87
C VAL A 666 4.58 -25.23 -69.40
N ALA A 667 3.62 -24.89 -68.54
CA ALA A 667 2.53 -25.74 -68.04
C ALA A 667 1.18 -25.28 -68.60
#